data_AF-A0A662CBU2-F1
#
_entry.id   AF-A0A662CBU2-F1
#
_cell.length_a   1.000
_cell.length_b   1.000
_cell.length_c   1.000
_cell.angle_alpha   90.00
_cell.angle_beta   90.00
_cell.angle_gamma   90.00
#
_symmetry.space_group_name_H-M   'P 1'
#
loop_
_entity.id
_entity.type
_entity.pdbx_description
1 polymer ?
#
loop_
_entity_poly.entity_id
_entity_poly.type
_entity_poly.pdbx_seq_one_letter_code
_entity_poly.pdbx_strand_id
1 'polypeptide(L)'
;MIPYENLDSFQKQAIRRLREGSNLIVAAPTGTGKTAIVDHIAWEILERGGTIIFTAPLKALCNQKFREFSALFGEGRVGLITGDEVVNDRAPLLVMTTEVLRNMLQEGTLEDPPSLVVYDEIHYLADVDRGAAWEESIVLLPPETQILGLSATAPNAHEVALWIEVIKGRKTEVVRYAKRAVPLKLLGITKETGLQPLKRVLNRVEAYRRDRKKGSIFKPVNHLEVISELQARGMLPALYFLFNRKRVEAFAYELGRYHSFLTNPEKRRVRDYLNALEIPEEARPFFEKMRGLLLKGVGFHHAGLMPHIKRAVEVLFEKRLLKVVYCTSTFALGVNMPARTVCFDTVVKYDGHAFRPLTNMEFFQKAGRAGRRGIDDVGYVVVRFDPRDQEEIPVYKERNIEPIESSFKLSYNSVVNLLARSSFMKIEDFLSSSLWSFQHEEDKRRLTRRIEEVKSQIEALPTFLCEYEEELFLKRKEELEETLALKREKLLSLQGKLGGGEGLSPKRLKRLELKRKDLVQSIARLEFQLKGMRLEQCDFCPHRPQCRATERKRRHLNKKLQKLENELRFLSGYLVREFEGKCAVLREMGYLAEDDTFRIGAEILRRLHIEELLVAEMILEGLFDRLNPLEMAALLICVGRDPERNRIKPRVLDKGLRREIEDLVDYLVGLEERHLGGAESGKVNWSFADAGFMWAQGETLSHIVESFEIYEGDLISALRQALDLAKQIKRVYIEVPGFREMNGFEHIAETIDRLERPILREFSL
;
A
#
# COMPACT_ATOMS: atom_id res chain seq x y z
N MET A 1 36.53 7.09 -8.30
CA MET A 1 35.47 8.09 -8.56
C MET A 1 35.56 8.59 -10.00
N ILE A 2 34.43 8.86 -10.67
CA ILE A 2 34.43 9.48 -12.01
C ILE A 2 34.90 10.94 -11.87
N PRO A 3 35.88 11.43 -12.65
CA PRO A 3 36.30 12.83 -12.60
C PRO A 3 35.14 13.79 -12.86
N TYR A 4 35.07 14.91 -12.14
CA TYR A 4 33.95 15.86 -12.21
C TYR A 4 33.68 16.35 -13.65
N GLU A 5 34.74 16.52 -14.45
CA GLU A 5 34.68 16.93 -15.85
C GLU A 5 33.93 15.93 -16.74
N ASN A 6 33.97 14.65 -16.39
CA ASN A 6 33.35 13.54 -17.13
C ASN A 6 31.90 13.26 -16.69
N LEU A 7 31.36 14.05 -15.75
CA LEU A 7 29.97 13.95 -15.34
C LEU A 7 29.02 14.57 -16.38
N ASP A 8 27.84 13.95 -16.50
CA ASP A 8 26.74 14.46 -17.31
C ASP A 8 26.26 15.83 -16.77
N SER A 9 25.65 16.64 -17.63
CA SER A 9 25.20 18.00 -17.26
C SER A 9 24.25 18.02 -16.07
N PHE A 10 23.33 17.04 -15.99
CA PHE A 10 22.39 16.94 -14.88
C PHE A 10 23.08 16.58 -13.54
N GLN A 11 24.15 15.76 -13.58
CA GLN A 11 24.94 15.41 -12.39
C GLN A 11 25.71 16.64 -11.89
N LYS A 12 26.36 17.38 -12.80
CA LYS A 12 27.05 18.64 -12.46
C LYS A 12 26.09 19.67 -11.87
N GLN A 13 24.90 19.81 -12.47
CA GLN A 13 23.84 20.68 -11.96
C GLN A 13 23.42 20.27 -10.55
N ALA A 14 23.17 18.98 -10.31
CA ALA A 14 22.78 18.45 -9.00
C ALA A 14 23.83 18.77 -7.92
N ILE A 15 25.11 18.45 -8.19
CA ILE A 15 26.21 18.73 -7.25
C ILE A 15 26.31 20.23 -6.95
N ARG A 16 26.16 21.10 -7.96
CA ARG A 16 26.19 22.56 -7.74
C ARG A 16 25.07 23.01 -6.81
N ARG A 17 23.83 22.53 -6.99
CA ARG A 17 22.69 22.90 -6.11
C ARG A 17 22.90 22.43 -4.67
N LEU A 18 23.48 21.25 -4.49
CA LEU A 18 23.82 20.76 -3.14
C LEU A 18 24.88 21.65 -2.49
N ARG A 19 25.91 22.07 -3.23
CA ARG A 19 26.94 23.02 -2.74
C ARG A 19 26.38 24.40 -2.39
N GLU A 20 25.31 24.83 -3.07
CA GLU A 20 24.57 26.07 -2.75
C GLU A 20 23.72 25.95 -1.47
N GLY A 21 23.62 24.76 -0.87
CA GLY A 21 22.91 24.51 0.39
C GLY A 21 21.43 24.11 0.23
N SER A 22 20.91 24.02 -1.01
CA SER A 22 19.54 23.57 -1.28
C SER A 22 19.37 22.08 -0.99
N ASN A 23 18.20 21.68 -0.50
CA ASN A 23 17.75 20.29 -0.61
C ASN A 23 17.53 19.96 -2.09
N LEU A 24 17.61 18.68 -2.45
CA LEU A 24 17.54 18.26 -3.84
C LEU A 24 16.78 16.95 -4.04
N ILE A 25 15.88 16.92 -5.03
CA ILE A 25 15.32 15.69 -5.58
C ILE A 25 15.85 15.48 -7.00
N VAL A 26 16.50 14.34 -7.25
CA VAL A 26 17.01 13.95 -8.56
C VAL A 26 16.13 12.85 -9.14
N ALA A 27 15.38 13.17 -10.19
CA ALA A 27 14.56 12.23 -10.93
C ALA A 27 15.23 11.87 -12.26
N ALA A 28 15.88 10.71 -12.31
CA ALA A 28 16.57 10.22 -13.50
C ALA A 28 16.45 8.68 -13.62
N PRO A 29 16.19 8.12 -14.82
CA PRO A 29 16.05 6.69 -15.02
C PRO A 29 17.19 5.86 -14.42
N THR A 30 16.90 4.63 -14.01
CA THR A 30 17.94 3.70 -13.55
C THR A 30 19.03 3.51 -14.61
N GLY A 31 20.28 3.36 -14.17
CA GLY A 31 21.45 3.24 -15.06
C GLY A 31 22.00 4.55 -15.64
N THR A 32 21.39 5.71 -15.33
CA THR A 32 21.92 7.03 -15.74
C THR A 32 23.10 7.51 -14.89
N GLY A 33 23.37 6.87 -13.74
CA GLY A 33 24.53 7.18 -12.89
C GLY A 33 24.24 8.14 -11.73
N LYS A 34 23.03 8.10 -11.15
CA LYS A 34 22.66 8.92 -9.97
C LYS A 34 23.66 8.79 -8.82
N THR A 35 24.24 7.60 -8.62
CA THR A 35 25.26 7.34 -7.60
C THR A 35 26.45 8.29 -7.68
N ALA A 36 26.85 8.72 -8.89
CA ALA A 36 27.98 9.62 -9.05
C ALA A 36 27.75 11.00 -8.39
N ILE A 37 26.50 11.42 -8.18
CA ILE A 37 26.18 12.64 -7.44
C ILE A 37 26.53 12.43 -5.95
N VAL A 38 26.18 11.27 -5.40
CA VAL A 38 26.45 10.90 -4.01
C VAL A 38 27.95 10.78 -3.78
N ASP A 39 28.68 10.10 -4.67
CA ASP A 39 30.13 9.90 -4.54
C ASP A 39 30.88 11.23 -4.35
N HIS A 40 30.53 12.25 -5.13
CA HIS A 40 31.17 13.57 -5.10
C HIS A 40 30.79 14.37 -3.85
N ILE A 41 29.50 14.48 -3.55
CA ILE A 41 29.06 15.28 -2.39
C ILE A 41 29.50 14.61 -1.09
N ALA A 42 29.51 13.27 -1.04
CA ALA A 42 29.93 12.53 0.13
C ALA A 42 31.42 12.76 0.42
N TRP A 43 32.26 12.70 -0.61
CA TRP A 43 33.67 13.04 -0.46
C TRP A 43 33.89 14.44 0.11
N GLU A 44 33.21 15.46 -0.44
CA GLU A 44 33.35 16.84 0.05
C GLU A 44 32.93 17.02 1.51
N ILE A 45 31.85 16.36 1.94
CA ILE A 45 31.36 16.43 3.33
C ILE A 45 32.32 15.70 4.27
N LEU A 46 32.77 14.49 3.91
CA LEU A 46 33.67 13.69 4.73
C LEU A 46 35.03 14.38 4.93
N GLU A 47 35.58 15.01 3.89
CA GLU A 47 36.84 15.76 3.99
C GLU A 47 36.72 17.03 4.85
N ARG A 48 35.50 17.54 5.06
CA ARG A 48 35.21 18.64 6.00
C ARG A 48 34.89 18.16 7.41
N GLY A 49 34.96 16.85 7.67
CA GLY A 49 34.63 16.25 8.96
C GLY A 49 33.12 16.14 9.23
N GLY A 50 32.28 16.32 8.21
CA GLY A 50 30.83 16.13 8.33
C GLY A 50 30.42 14.66 8.24
N THR A 51 29.18 14.39 8.64
CA THR A 51 28.60 13.03 8.67
C THR A 51 27.46 12.89 7.66
N ILE A 52 27.27 11.67 7.18
CA ILE A 52 26.31 11.33 6.12
C ILE A 52 25.57 10.06 6.51
N ILE A 53 24.25 10.08 6.30
CA ILE A 53 23.43 8.87 6.35
C ILE A 53 22.91 8.58 4.95
N PHE A 54 23.22 7.39 4.43
CA PHE A 54 22.65 6.88 3.19
C PHE A 54 21.57 5.85 3.52
N THR A 55 20.33 6.14 3.15
CA THR A 55 19.20 5.23 3.32
C THR A 55 18.82 4.56 2.01
N ALA A 56 18.47 3.28 2.09
CA ALA A 56 17.92 2.52 0.98
C ALA A 56 16.75 1.64 1.44
N PRO A 57 15.79 1.36 0.55
CA PRO A 57 14.65 0.52 0.91
C PRO A 57 15.05 -0.91 1.22
N LEU A 58 16.03 -1.50 0.55
CA LEU A 58 16.29 -2.93 0.69
C LEU A 58 17.61 -3.18 1.42
N LYS A 59 17.61 -4.14 2.35
CA LYS A 59 18.84 -4.63 3.02
C LYS A 59 19.91 -5.03 1.99
N ALA A 60 19.50 -5.71 0.91
CA ALA A 60 20.41 -6.08 -0.18
C ALA A 60 21.06 -4.85 -0.86
N LEU A 61 20.30 -3.76 -1.03
CA LEU A 61 20.81 -2.51 -1.59
C LEU A 61 21.74 -1.79 -0.60
N CYS A 62 21.41 -1.83 0.70
CA CYS A 62 22.30 -1.34 1.76
C CYS A 62 23.64 -2.07 1.74
N ASN A 63 23.65 -3.40 1.70
CA ASN A 63 24.87 -4.22 1.64
C ASN A 63 25.67 -3.96 0.36
N GLN A 64 24.99 -3.78 -0.78
CA GLN A 64 25.65 -3.38 -2.03
C GLN A 64 26.35 -2.03 -1.87
N LYS A 65 25.63 -1.02 -1.34
CA LYS A 65 26.14 0.34 -1.17
C LYS A 65 27.25 0.43 -0.14
N PHE A 66 27.13 -0.32 0.95
CA PHE A 66 28.19 -0.47 1.93
C PHE A 66 29.50 -0.92 1.26
N ARG A 67 29.48 -1.98 0.44
CA ARG A 67 30.68 -2.43 -0.26
C ARG A 67 31.21 -1.42 -1.27
N GLU A 68 30.32 -0.79 -2.05
CA GLU A 68 30.70 0.25 -3.01
C GLU A 68 31.37 1.45 -2.32
N PHE A 69 30.81 1.91 -1.21
CA PHE A 69 31.34 3.03 -0.43
C PHE A 69 32.59 2.65 0.36
N SER A 70 32.67 1.45 0.94
CA SER A 70 33.89 0.96 1.61
C SER A 70 35.05 0.86 0.63
N ALA A 71 34.81 0.41 -0.61
CA ALA A 71 35.83 0.40 -1.65
C ALA A 71 36.26 1.82 -2.10
N LEU A 72 35.34 2.79 -2.04
CA LEU A 72 35.59 4.16 -2.51
C LEU A 72 36.21 5.08 -1.45
N PHE A 73 35.76 4.97 -0.20
CA PHE A 73 36.11 5.86 0.92
C PHE A 73 36.99 5.18 1.98
N GLY A 74 37.10 3.85 1.95
CA GLY A 74 37.84 3.05 2.91
C GLY A 74 36.96 2.48 4.03
N GLU A 75 37.22 1.24 4.42
CA GLU A 75 36.41 0.47 5.38
C GLU A 75 36.26 1.15 6.76
N GLY A 76 37.28 1.89 7.21
CA GLY A 76 37.22 2.61 8.49
C GLY A 76 36.27 3.81 8.50
N ARG A 77 35.88 4.35 7.33
CA ARG A 77 35.02 5.54 7.21
C ARG A 77 33.57 5.21 6.90
N VAL A 78 33.23 3.93 6.72
CA VAL A 78 31.91 3.49 6.30
C VAL A 78 31.36 2.45 7.28
N GLY A 79 30.11 2.62 7.67
CA GLY A 79 29.37 1.72 8.54
C GLY A 79 28.09 1.21 7.90
N LEU A 80 27.56 0.12 8.43
CA LEU A 80 26.31 -0.50 8.03
C LEU A 80 25.45 -0.71 9.28
N ILE A 81 24.22 -0.20 9.27
CA ILE A 81 23.24 -0.47 10.32
C ILE A 81 21.96 -0.97 9.67
N THR A 82 21.66 -2.25 9.84
CA THR A 82 20.41 -2.86 9.41
C THR A 82 19.78 -3.56 10.61
N GLY A 83 18.49 -3.93 10.52
CA GLY A 83 17.86 -4.71 11.60
C GLY A 83 18.53 -6.06 11.91
N ASP A 84 19.38 -6.59 11.00
CA ASP A 84 20.04 -7.89 11.19
C ASP A 84 21.50 -7.74 11.63
N GLU A 85 22.16 -6.63 11.29
CA GLU A 85 23.61 -6.48 11.41
C GLU A 85 24.00 -5.02 11.64
N VAL A 86 24.98 -4.83 12.51
CA VAL A 86 25.59 -3.55 12.82
C VAL A 86 27.11 -3.67 12.65
N VAL A 87 27.67 -2.86 11.78
CA VAL A 87 29.11 -2.80 11.46
C VAL A 87 29.57 -1.36 11.49
N ASN A 88 30.58 -1.04 12.30
CA ASN A 88 31.19 0.29 12.38
C ASN A 88 30.13 1.42 12.51
N ASP A 89 29.26 1.32 13.51
CA ASP A 89 28.13 2.23 13.76
C ASP A 89 28.50 3.67 14.10
N ARG A 90 29.79 3.93 14.35
CA ARG A 90 30.37 5.26 14.57
C ARG A 90 31.06 5.85 13.33
N ALA A 91 30.94 5.21 12.18
CA ALA A 91 31.52 5.71 10.95
C ALA A 91 30.88 7.05 10.52
N PRO A 92 31.64 7.97 9.91
CA PRO A 92 31.08 9.24 9.43
C PRO A 92 30.14 9.06 8.23
N LEU A 93 30.21 7.95 7.49
CA LEU A 93 29.21 7.56 6.49
C LEU A 93 28.51 6.27 6.95
N LEU A 94 27.24 6.38 7.31
CA LEU A 94 26.41 5.23 7.69
C LEU A 94 25.46 4.84 6.56
N VAL A 95 25.49 3.57 6.18
CA VAL A 95 24.51 2.97 5.27
C VAL A 95 23.47 2.23 6.11
N MET A 96 22.19 2.54 5.95
CA MET A 96 21.13 1.90 6.73
C MET A 96 19.82 1.77 5.96
N THR A 97 18.88 0.97 6.48
CA THR A 97 17.50 0.99 5.96
C THR A 97 16.77 2.22 6.48
N THR A 98 15.75 2.68 5.75
CA THR A 98 14.97 3.85 6.17
C THR A 98 14.27 3.64 7.52
N GLU A 99 13.85 2.41 7.83
CA GLU A 99 13.26 2.06 9.12
C GLU A 99 14.24 2.24 10.29
N VAL A 100 15.52 1.91 10.10
CA VAL A 100 16.54 2.12 11.14
C VAL A 100 16.68 3.61 11.44
N LEU A 101 16.79 4.44 10.40
CA LEU A 101 16.83 5.90 10.59
C LEU A 101 15.57 6.42 11.29
N ARG A 102 14.39 5.96 10.87
CA ARG A 102 13.11 6.33 11.50
C ARG A 102 13.09 5.97 12.98
N ASN A 103 13.49 4.75 13.34
CA ASN A 103 13.53 4.30 14.72
C ASN A 103 14.53 5.12 15.54
N MET A 104 15.72 5.42 15.00
CA MET A 104 16.71 6.27 15.69
C MET A 104 16.20 7.69 15.97
N LEU A 105 15.41 8.27 15.05
CA LEU A 105 14.79 9.57 15.23
C LEU A 105 13.65 9.53 16.26
N GLN A 106 12.78 8.52 16.19
CA GLN A 106 11.70 8.32 17.15
C GLN A 106 12.20 8.01 18.56
N GLU A 107 13.25 7.19 18.69
CA GLU A 107 13.92 6.81 19.94
C GLU A 107 15.01 7.80 20.36
N GLY A 108 15.36 8.78 19.51
CA GLY A 108 16.32 9.86 19.80
C GLY A 108 17.69 9.35 20.18
N THR A 109 18.07 8.24 19.57
CA THR A 109 19.40 7.64 19.69
C THR A 109 20.37 8.20 18.66
N LEU A 110 19.89 9.02 17.72
CA LEU A 110 20.74 9.83 16.84
C LEU A 110 21.32 11.00 17.64
N GLU A 111 22.59 10.87 18.05
CA GLU A 111 23.27 11.85 18.92
C GLU A 111 23.44 13.22 18.24
N ASP A 112 23.99 13.23 17.02
CA ASP A 112 24.30 14.45 16.26
C ASP A 112 23.51 14.52 14.94
N PRO A 113 23.01 15.71 14.55
CA PRO A 113 22.35 15.90 13.26
C PRO A 113 23.35 15.69 12.10
N PRO A 114 23.06 14.79 11.15
CA PRO A 114 23.95 14.56 10.02
C PRO A 114 24.01 15.77 9.09
N SER A 115 25.15 15.96 8.43
CA SER A 115 25.27 17.03 7.43
C SER A 115 24.39 16.79 6.20
N LEU A 116 24.23 15.52 5.81
CA LEU A 116 23.43 15.11 4.66
C LEU A 116 22.75 13.75 4.92
N VAL A 117 21.47 13.66 4.57
CA VAL A 117 20.75 12.39 4.44
C VAL A 117 20.40 12.14 2.97
N VAL A 118 20.82 11.00 2.46
CA VAL A 118 20.53 10.54 1.10
C VAL A 118 19.41 9.51 1.16
N TYR A 119 18.26 9.82 0.57
CA TYR A 119 17.14 8.90 0.40
C TYR A 119 17.22 8.27 -0.99
N ASP A 120 17.77 7.06 -1.10
CA ASP A 120 17.72 6.31 -2.35
C ASP A 120 16.32 5.74 -2.59
N GLU A 121 15.91 5.76 -3.86
CA GLU A 121 14.57 5.41 -4.32
C GLU A 121 13.44 6.09 -3.53
N ILE A 122 13.51 7.42 -3.35
CA ILE A 122 12.51 8.24 -2.61
C ILE A 122 11.05 8.08 -3.10
N HIS A 123 10.83 7.50 -4.29
CA HIS A 123 9.49 7.12 -4.74
C HIS A 123 8.82 6.03 -3.90
N TYR A 124 9.56 5.36 -3.00
CA TYR A 124 9.02 4.48 -1.96
C TYR A 124 8.14 5.20 -0.92
N LEU A 125 8.08 6.53 -0.94
CA LEU A 125 7.04 7.29 -0.23
C LEU A 125 5.61 6.82 -0.57
N ALA A 126 5.39 6.26 -1.76
CA ALA A 126 4.11 5.71 -2.20
C ALA A 126 3.93 4.20 -1.91
N ASP A 127 4.87 3.57 -1.22
CA ASP A 127 4.77 2.16 -0.85
C ASP A 127 3.80 1.97 0.31
N VAL A 128 2.78 1.14 0.15
CA VAL A 128 1.67 0.99 1.11
C VAL A 128 2.12 0.49 2.48
N ASP A 129 3.16 -0.35 2.52
CA ASP A 129 3.60 -0.99 3.76
C ASP A 129 4.74 -0.21 4.42
N ARG A 130 5.57 0.45 3.62
CA ARG A 130 6.84 1.03 4.09
C ARG A 130 6.94 2.55 3.96
N GLY A 131 6.09 3.18 3.15
CA GLY A 131 6.16 4.61 2.86
C GLY A 131 6.08 5.50 4.08
N ALA A 132 5.35 5.07 5.13
CA ALA A 132 5.31 5.75 6.42
C ALA A 132 6.72 5.99 7.01
N ALA A 133 7.65 5.03 6.91
CA ALA A 133 9.00 5.21 7.44
C ALA A 133 9.79 6.32 6.71
N TRP A 134 9.58 6.50 5.40
CA TRP A 134 10.20 7.59 4.64
C TRP A 134 9.63 8.93 5.08
N GLU A 135 8.31 9.01 5.18
CA GLU A 135 7.63 10.24 5.54
C GLU A 135 7.94 10.66 6.97
N GLU A 136 7.84 9.74 7.94
CA GLU A 136 8.20 9.99 9.34
C GLU A 136 9.66 10.41 9.50
N SER A 137 10.60 9.70 8.86
CA SER A 137 12.02 10.08 8.95
C SER A 137 12.26 11.46 8.35
N ILE A 138 11.68 11.78 7.19
CA ILE A 138 11.81 13.10 6.58
C ILE A 138 11.24 14.16 7.51
N VAL A 139 10.04 14.00 8.08
CA VAL A 139 9.44 15.00 8.96
C VAL A 139 10.25 15.17 10.25
N LEU A 140 10.69 14.08 10.88
CA LEU A 140 11.46 14.10 12.14
C LEU A 140 12.91 14.58 12.00
N LEU A 141 13.48 14.58 10.78
CA LEU A 141 14.86 15.03 10.59
C LEU A 141 15.09 16.47 11.09
N PRO A 142 16.23 16.77 11.73
CA PRO A 142 16.55 18.13 12.15
C PRO A 142 16.59 19.11 10.96
N PRO A 143 16.04 20.34 11.06
CA PRO A 143 15.99 21.32 9.96
C PRO A 143 17.36 21.70 9.35
N GLU A 144 18.43 21.61 10.15
CA GLU A 144 19.81 21.85 9.74
C GLU A 144 20.36 20.77 8.79
N THR A 145 19.75 19.58 8.76
CA THR A 145 20.16 18.46 7.91
C THR A 145 19.78 18.73 6.45
N GLN A 146 20.74 18.59 5.53
CA GLN A 146 20.45 18.66 4.09
C GLN A 146 19.87 17.33 3.60
N ILE A 147 18.92 17.38 2.66
CA ILE A 147 18.24 16.20 2.09
C ILE A 147 18.55 16.05 0.61
N LEU A 148 18.96 14.84 0.21
CA LEU A 148 19.10 14.42 -1.19
C LEU A 148 18.20 13.21 -1.47
N GLY A 149 17.12 13.42 -2.21
CA GLY A 149 16.25 12.34 -2.70
C GLY A 149 16.66 11.87 -4.09
N LEU A 150 16.87 10.57 -4.28
CA LEU A 150 17.14 9.96 -5.58
C LEU A 150 15.94 9.13 -6.02
N SER A 151 15.49 9.29 -7.26
CA SER A 151 14.40 8.46 -7.82
C SER A 151 14.67 8.10 -9.27
N ALA A 152 14.25 6.91 -9.68
CA ALA A 152 14.14 6.53 -11.08
C ALA A 152 13.16 7.45 -11.84
N THR A 153 11.98 7.67 -11.27
CA THR A 153 10.89 8.45 -11.85
C THR A 153 10.03 9.03 -10.73
N ALA A 154 9.77 10.34 -10.80
CA ALA A 154 8.94 11.04 -9.83
C ALA A 154 8.14 12.13 -10.58
N PRO A 155 6.96 11.78 -11.13
CA PRO A 155 6.16 12.69 -11.97
C PRO A 155 5.82 14.00 -11.26
N ASN A 156 5.46 13.92 -9.99
CA ASN A 156 5.16 15.02 -9.07
C ASN A 156 6.35 15.37 -8.15
N ALA A 157 7.61 15.15 -8.57
CA ALA A 157 8.78 15.50 -7.76
C ALA A 157 8.80 16.95 -7.27
N HIS A 158 8.18 17.88 -8.00
CA HIS A 158 8.07 19.28 -7.57
C HIS A 158 7.12 19.45 -6.39
N GLU A 159 6.03 18.68 -6.33
CA GLU A 159 5.12 18.67 -5.19
C GLU A 159 5.82 18.14 -3.94
N VAL A 160 6.53 17.00 -4.07
CA VAL A 160 7.32 16.44 -2.96
C VAL A 160 8.42 17.41 -2.52
N ALA A 161 9.09 18.09 -3.46
CA ALA A 161 10.08 19.11 -3.13
C ALA A 161 9.47 20.30 -2.38
N LEU A 162 8.32 20.81 -2.82
CA LEU A 162 7.61 21.89 -2.13
C LEU A 162 7.19 21.48 -0.72
N TRP A 163 6.70 20.26 -0.54
CA TRP A 163 6.40 19.71 0.78
C TRP A 163 7.63 19.74 1.69
N ILE A 164 8.78 19.19 1.24
CA ILE A 164 10.03 19.22 2.01
C ILE A 164 10.48 20.65 2.31
N GLU A 165 10.34 21.57 1.37
CA GLU A 165 10.69 22.98 1.56
C GLU A 165 9.84 23.64 2.65
N VAL A 166 8.52 23.39 2.64
CA VAL A 166 7.60 23.93 3.65
C VAL A 166 7.95 23.42 5.04
N ILE A 167 8.16 22.11 5.21
CA ILE A 167 8.40 21.52 6.54
C ILE A 167 9.82 21.76 7.07
N LYS A 168 10.81 21.96 6.19
CA LYS A 168 12.21 22.19 6.59
C LYS A 168 12.64 23.65 6.58
N GLY A 169 11.85 24.54 5.99
CA GLY A 169 12.24 25.94 5.80
C GLY A 169 13.49 26.12 4.95
N ARG A 170 13.87 25.09 4.17
CA ARG A 170 15.06 25.07 3.31
C ARG A 170 14.63 24.85 1.87
N LYS A 171 15.13 25.71 0.98
CA LYS A 171 14.87 25.63 -0.46
C LYS A 171 15.11 24.22 -0.99
N THR A 172 14.11 23.64 -1.65
CA THR A 172 14.19 22.28 -2.20
C THR A 172 14.01 22.29 -3.70
N GLU A 173 15.06 21.92 -4.43
CA GLU A 173 15.08 21.97 -5.89
C GLU A 173 14.88 20.59 -6.51
N VAL A 174 14.49 20.55 -7.79
CA VAL A 174 14.34 19.29 -8.54
C VAL A 174 15.22 19.33 -9.78
N VAL A 175 16.02 18.29 -9.97
CA VAL A 175 16.76 18.04 -11.21
C VAL A 175 16.15 16.83 -11.91
N ARG A 176 15.56 17.06 -13.08
CA ARG A 176 14.96 16.01 -13.93
C ARG A 176 15.87 15.70 -15.11
N TYR A 177 16.05 14.42 -15.38
CA TYR A 177 16.74 13.94 -16.57
C TYR A 177 15.94 12.81 -17.22
N ALA A 178 15.31 13.09 -18.36
CA ALA A 178 14.38 12.14 -19.00
C ALA A 178 15.05 11.18 -19.99
N LYS A 179 16.28 11.46 -20.44
CA LYS A 179 16.90 10.70 -21.52
C LYS A 179 17.52 9.41 -21.00
N ARG A 180 16.96 8.26 -21.40
CA ARG A 180 17.58 6.95 -21.15
C ARG A 180 18.86 6.79 -21.97
N ALA A 181 19.86 6.15 -21.36
CA ALA A 181 21.10 5.80 -22.06
C ALA A 181 20.84 4.81 -23.21
N VAL A 182 19.88 3.89 -23.03
CA VAL A 182 19.44 2.92 -24.03
C VAL A 182 17.92 3.03 -24.22
N PRO A 183 17.41 3.32 -25.43
CA PRO A 183 15.97 3.42 -25.69
C PRO A 183 15.28 2.05 -25.67
N LEU A 184 13.99 2.03 -25.31
CA LEU A 184 13.19 0.81 -25.30
C LEU A 184 12.33 0.62 -26.55
N LYS A 185 12.23 -0.62 -27.03
CA LYS A 185 11.23 -1.07 -28.00
C LYS A 185 10.23 -2.01 -27.34
N LEU A 186 8.96 -1.59 -27.28
CA LEU A 186 7.85 -2.39 -26.75
C LEU A 186 7.27 -3.29 -27.85
N LEU A 187 7.32 -4.60 -27.62
CA LEU A 187 6.85 -5.65 -28.52
C LEU A 187 5.79 -6.51 -27.82
N GLY A 188 4.90 -7.10 -28.61
CA GLY A 188 3.97 -8.13 -28.18
C GLY A 188 4.22 -9.42 -28.97
N ILE A 189 3.79 -10.55 -28.42
CA ILE A 189 3.85 -11.84 -29.10
C ILE A 189 2.56 -12.64 -28.89
N THR A 190 2.04 -13.15 -30.01
CA THR A 190 0.98 -14.18 -30.06
C THR A 190 1.38 -15.22 -31.09
N LYS A 191 0.71 -16.38 -31.09
CA LYS A 191 1.03 -17.47 -32.03
C LYS A 191 0.81 -17.08 -33.50
N GLU A 192 -0.15 -16.19 -33.75
CA GLU A 192 -0.58 -15.74 -35.08
C GLU A 192 0.24 -14.55 -35.59
N THR A 193 0.75 -13.71 -34.68
CA THR A 193 1.48 -12.48 -35.06
C THR A 193 2.99 -12.66 -35.03
N GLY A 194 3.49 -13.63 -34.27
CA GLY A 194 4.89 -13.65 -33.86
C GLY A 194 5.26 -12.39 -33.10
N LEU A 195 6.55 -12.06 -33.05
CA LEU A 195 7.02 -10.87 -32.35
C LEU A 195 6.83 -9.60 -33.21
N GLN A 196 5.95 -8.70 -32.77
CA GLN A 196 5.55 -7.47 -33.46
C GLN A 196 5.47 -6.27 -32.49
N PRO A 197 5.40 -5.01 -32.97
CA PRO A 197 5.17 -3.85 -32.10
C PRO A 197 3.93 -4.02 -31.21
N LEU A 198 4.06 -3.71 -29.91
CA LEU A 198 3.03 -3.98 -28.88
C LEU A 198 1.64 -3.46 -29.29
N LYS A 199 1.57 -2.24 -29.81
CA LYS A 199 0.30 -1.62 -30.28
C LYS A 199 -0.39 -2.43 -31.37
N ARG A 200 0.36 -3.04 -32.29
CA ARG A 200 -0.22 -3.87 -33.37
C ARG A 200 -0.82 -5.16 -32.82
N VAL A 201 -0.13 -5.75 -31.84
CA VAL A 201 -0.61 -6.98 -31.19
C VAL A 201 -1.86 -6.69 -30.36
N LEU A 202 -1.87 -5.61 -29.56
CA LEU A 202 -3.03 -5.17 -28.78
C LEU A 202 -4.28 -4.97 -29.65
N ASN A 203 -4.17 -4.22 -30.76
CA ASN A 203 -5.28 -4.01 -31.68
C ASN A 203 -5.86 -5.33 -32.21
N ARG A 204 -5.01 -6.33 -32.45
CA ARG A 204 -5.45 -7.65 -32.96
C ARG A 204 -6.09 -8.50 -31.87
N VAL A 205 -5.58 -8.43 -30.64
CA VAL A 205 -6.18 -9.09 -29.47
C VAL A 205 -7.56 -8.50 -29.15
N GLU A 206 -7.71 -7.17 -29.20
CA GLU A 206 -9.00 -6.49 -29.00
C GLU A 206 -10.02 -6.85 -30.07
N ALA A 207 -9.61 -6.87 -31.36
CA ALA A 207 -10.47 -7.31 -32.45
C ALA A 207 -10.97 -8.75 -32.20
N TYR A 208 -10.07 -9.65 -31.80
CA TYR A 208 -10.43 -11.03 -31.46
C TYR A 208 -11.37 -11.11 -30.24
N ARG A 209 -11.17 -10.30 -29.19
CA ARG A 209 -12.07 -10.26 -28.02
C ARG A 209 -13.49 -9.82 -28.40
N ARG A 210 -13.64 -8.88 -29.33
CA ARG A 210 -14.96 -8.46 -29.86
C ARG A 210 -15.62 -9.58 -30.66
N ASP A 211 -14.82 -10.33 -31.43
CA ASP A 211 -15.29 -11.44 -32.27
C ASP A 211 -15.48 -12.76 -31.51
N ARG A 212 -15.07 -12.85 -30.24
CA ARG A 212 -15.17 -14.07 -29.40
C ARG A 212 -16.59 -14.63 -29.28
N LYS A 213 -17.61 -13.81 -29.54
CA LYS A 213 -19.02 -14.24 -29.69
C LYS A 213 -19.28 -15.16 -30.90
N LYS A 214 -18.30 -15.35 -31.80
CA LYS A 214 -18.39 -16.17 -33.03
C LYS A 214 -17.53 -17.44 -33.04
N GLY A 215 -16.99 -17.88 -31.89
CA GLY A 215 -16.39 -19.23 -31.74
C GLY A 215 -14.99 -19.44 -32.34
N SER A 216 -14.25 -18.39 -32.71
CA SER A 216 -12.85 -18.54 -33.15
C SER A 216 -11.93 -18.91 -31.98
N ILE A 217 -10.97 -19.84 -32.16
CA ILE A 217 -10.01 -20.31 -31.14
C ILE A 217 -8.64 -19.64 -31.39
N PHE A 218 -8.28 -18.64 -30.58
CA PHE A 218 -6.92 -18.08 -30.56
C PHE A 218 -6.02 -18.98 -29.73
N LYS A 219 -4.86 -19.36 -30.26
CA LYS A 219 -3.97 -20.31 -29.58
C LYS A 219 -2.98 -19.56 -28.70
N PRO A 220 -2.82 -19.92 -27.42
CA PRO A 220 -1.82 -19.30 -26.57
C PRO A 220 -0.42 -19.63 -27.09
N VAL A 221 0.47 -18.63 -27.10
CA VAL A 221 1.91 -18.84 -27.31
C VAL A 221 2.53 -19.31 -25.99
N ASN A 222 3.39 -20.33 -26.04
CA ASN A 222 4.06 -20.86 -24.86
C ASN A 222 5.41 -20.15 -24.61
N HIS A 223 5.97 -20.30 -23.41
CA HIS A 223 7.20 -19.60 -23.05
C HIS A 223 8.43 -20.09 -23.85
N LEU A 224 8.48 -21.37 -24.24
CA LEU A 224 9.56 -21.92 -25.06
C LEU A 224 9.60 -21.28 -26.46
N GLU A 225 8.43 -21.08 -27.08
CA GLU A 225 8.27 -20.38 -28.36
C GLU A 225 8.76 -18.93 -28.25
N VAL A 226 8.45 -18.24 -27.13
CA VAL A 226 8.97 -16.88 -26.88
C VAL A 226 10.50 -16.90 -26.82
N ILE A 227 11.10 -17.78 -26.01
CA ILE A 227 12.56 -17.86 -25.87
C ILE A 227 13.25 -18.22 -27.20
N SER A 228 12.68 -19.14 -27.98
CA SER A 228 13.17 -19.50 -29.31
C SER A 228 13.20 -18.31 -30.26
N GLU A 229 12.11 -17.52 -30.29
CA GLU A 229 12.02 -16.30 -31.10
C GLU A 229 13.06 -15.25 -30.69
N LEU A 230 13.28 -15.07 -29.38
CA LEU A 230 14.32 -14.17 -28.87
C LEU A 230 15.71 -14.65 -29.27
N GLN A 231 15.99 -15.95 -29.16
CA GLN A 231 17.28 -16.52 -29.54
C GLN A 231 17.55 -16.35 -31.03
N ALA A 232 16.57 -16.66 -31.88
CA ALA A 232 16.66 -16.53 -33.34
C ALA A 232 16.96 -15.08 -33.78
N ARG A 233 16.48 -14.08 -33.03
CA ARG A 233 16.71 -12.66 -33.28
C ARG A 233 17.90 -12.06 -32.52
N GLY A 234 18.68 -12.89 -31.81
CA GLY A 234 19.84 -12.44 -31.04
C GLY A 234 19.49 -11.57 -29.82
N MET A 235 18.27 -11.67 -29.29
CA MET A 235 17.73 -10.78 -28.26
C MET A 235 18.08 -11.22 -26.81
N LEU A 236 18.87 -12.28 -26.63
CA LEU A 236 19.37 -12.73 -25.32
C LEU A 236 20.59 -11.90 -24.87
N PRO A 237 20.85 -11.75 -23.54
CA PRO A 237 20.15 -12.39 -22.42
C PRO A 237 18.80 -11.76 -22.09
N ALA A 238 17.88 -12.56 -21.56
CA ALA A 238 16.53 -12.14 -21.20
C ALA A 238 16.17 -12.37 -19.73
N LEU A 239 15.50 -11.39 -19.13
CA LEU A 239 14.77 -11.55 -17.86
C LEU A 239 13.31 -11.83 -18.19
N TYR A 240 12.76 -12.95 -17.72
CA TYR A 240 11.40 -13.37 -18.02
C TYR A 240 10.55 -13.33 -16.74
N PHE A 241 9.68 -12.33 -16.63
CA PHE A 241 8.88 -12.05 -15.44
C PHE A 241 7.59 -12.86 -15.39
N LEU A 242 7.34 -13.50 -14.25
CA LEU A 242 6.09 -14.14 -13.86
C LEU A 242 5.68 -13.71 -12.44
N PHE A 243 4.39 -13.79 -12.11
CA PHE A 243 3.91 -13.49 -10.76
C PHE A 243 3.92 -14.70 -9.82
N ASN A 244 3.84 -15.93 -10.36
CA ASN A 244 3.73 -17.16 -9.56
C ASN A 244 5.09 -17.87 -9.45
N ARG A 245 5.55 -18.09 -8.21
CA ARG A 245 6.86 -18.71 -7.89
C ARG A 245 6.98 -20.15 -8.41
N LYS A 246 5.96 -20.99 -8.18
CA LYS A 246 5.91 -22.37 -8.71
C LYS A 246 6.04 -22.39 -10.24
N ARG A 247 5.43 -21.43 -10.95
CA ARG A 247 5.56 -21.32 -12.42
C ARG A 247 6.94 -20.84 -12.87
N VAL A 248 7.59 -19.95 -12.11
CA VAL A 248 8.96 -19.50 -12.38
C VAL A 248 9.92 -20.69 -12.41
N GLU A 249 9.86 -21.55 -11.39
CA GLU A 249 10.68 -22.76 -11.32
C GLU A 249 10.32 -23.75 -12.43
N ALA A 250 9.03 -24.06 -12.60
CA ALA A 250 8.57 -25.01 -13.60
C ALA A 250 9.04 -24.62 -15.01
N PHE A 251 8.94 -23.35 -15.39
CA PHE A 251 9.38 -22.86 -16.70
C PHE A 251 10.90 -22.90 -16.86
N ALA A 252 11.66 -22.65 -15.79
CA ALA A 252 13.11 -22.78 -15.81
C ALA A 252 13.55 -24.24 -16.02
N TYR A 253 12.95 -25.18 -15.28
CA TYR A 253 13.20 -26.60 -15.46
C TYR A 253 12.77 -27.12 -16.83
N GLU A 254 11.60 -26.69 -17.31
CA GLU A 254 11.10 -27.03 -18.65
C GLU A 254 12.07 -26.54 -19.74
N LEU A 255 12.50 -25.28 -19.69
CA LEU A 255 13.47 -24.74 -20.64
C LEU A 255 14.80 -25.50 -20.59
N GLY A 256 15.30 -25.77 -19.38
CA GLY A 256 16.56 -26.49 -19.17
C GLY A 256 16.50 -27.96 -19.60
N ARG A 257 15.33 -28.59 -19.72
CA ARG A 257 15.20 -29.94 -20.28
C ARG A 257 15.49 -29.98 -21.78
N TYR A 258 15.05 -28.96 -22.52
CA TYR A 258 15.13 -28.92 -23.98
C TYR A 258 16.31 -28.12 -24.54
N HIS A 259 16.86 -27.17 -23.77
CA HIS A 259 17.90 -26.26 -24.27
C HIS A 259 19.10 -26.10 -23.33
N SER A 260 20.28 -25.96 -23.94
CA SER A 260 21.53 -25.58 -23.27
C SER A 260 22.16 -24.44 -24.06
N PHE A 261 22.27 -23.27 -23.44
CA PHE A 261 22.69 -22.03 -24.10
C PHE A 261 24.20 -21.77 -24.01
N LEU A 262 24.92 -22.55 -23.20
CA LEU A 262 26.33 -22.33 -22.92
C LEU A 262 27.22 -23.21 -23.78
N THR A 263 28.28 -22.60 -24.30
CA THR A 263 29.41 -23.30 -24.91
C THR A 263 30.21 -24.09 -23.87
N ASN A 264 30.99 -25.08 -24.30
CA ASN A 264 31.82 -25.87 -23.37
C ASN A 264 32.77 -25.02 -22.50
N PRO A 265 33.43 -23.96 -23.02
CA PRO A 265 34.22 -23.05 -22.19
C PRO A 265 33.39 -22.27 -21.16
N GLU A 266 32.21 -21.77 -21.53
CA GLU A 266 31.30 -21.08 -20.59
C GLU A 266 30.82 -22.04 -19.50
N LYS A 267 30.48 -23.28 -19.85
CA LYS A 267 30.10 -24.32 -18.88
C LYS A 267 31.21 -24.59 -17.86
N ARG A 268 32.47 -24.61 -18.31
CA ARG A 268 33.62 -24.75 -17.42
C ARG A 268 33.70 -23.58 -16.45
N ARG A 269 33.63 -22.34 -16.93
CA ARG A 269 33.62 -21.13 -16.07
C ARG A 269 32.49 -21.13 -15.04
N VAL A 270 31.29 -21.54 -15.44
CA VAL A 270 30.16 -21.69 -14.51
C VAL A 270 30.48 -22.75 -13.46
N ARG A 271 30.96 -23.93 -13.88
CA ARG A 271 31.31 -25.02 -12.96
C ARG A 271 32.38 -24.58 -11.95
N ASP A 272 33.45 -23.94 -12.43
CA ASP A 272 34.55 -23.49 -11.59
C ASP A 272 34.05 -22.47 -10.56
N TYR A 273 33.19 -21.52 -10.98
CA TYR A 273 32.55 -20.58 -10.08
C TYR A 273 31.65 -21.28 -9.05
N LEU A 274 30.78 -22.21 -9.49
CA LEU A 274 29.86 -22.93 -8.59
C LEU A 274 30.61 -23.82 -7.59
N ASN A 275 31.77 -24.36 -7.96
CA ASN A 275 32.61 -25.17 -7.07
C ASN A 275 33.35 -24.32 -6.03
N ALA A 276 33.66 -23.07 -6.38
CA ALA A 276 34.33 -22.12 -5.48
C ALA A 276 33.35 -21.40 -4.54
N LEU A 277 32.04 -21.56 -4.73
CA LEU A 277 31.04 -20.98 -3.85
C LEU A 277 31.01 -21.72 -2.52
N GLU A 278 31.21 -20.96 -1.44
CA GLU A 278 30.94 -21.43 -0.08
C GLU A 278 29.42 -21.43 0.12
N ILE A 279 28.83 -22.62 0.04
CA ILE A 279 27.39 -22.84 0.27
C ILE A 279 27.23 -23.53 1.63
N PRO A 280 26.46 -22.93 2.56
CA PRO A 280 26.17 -23.53 3.85
C PRO A 280 25.55 -24.92 3.71
N GLU A 281 25.79 -25.80 4.68
CA GLU A 281 25.32 -27.19 4.60
C GLU A 281 23.79 -27.27 4.44
N GLU A 282 23.04 -26.40 5.15
CA GLU A 282 21.59 -26.32 5.07
C GLU A 282 21.08 -25.86 3.70
N ALA A 283 21.86 -25.04 2.99
CA ALA A 283 21.50 -24.53 1.66
C ALA A 283 21.91 -25.47 0.52
N ARG A 284 22.83 -26.40 0.77
CA ARG A 284 23.44 -27.28 -0.23
C ARG A 284 22.41 -28.13 -1.01
N PRO A 285 21.40 -28.78 -0.39
CA PRO A 285 20.43 -29.59 -1.12
C PRO A 285 19.64 -28.77 -2.16
N PHE A 286 19.28 -27.54 -1.81
CA PHE A 286 18.55 -26.62 -2.68
C PHE A 286 19.43 -26.10 -3.82
N PHE A 287 20.69 -25.78 -3.52
CA PHE A 287 21.66 -25.36 -4.52
C PHE A 287 21.95 -26.45 -5.56
N GLU A 288 22.12 -27.71 -5.13
CA GLU A 288 22.37 -28.83 -6.04
C GLU A 288 21.18 -29.10 -6.98
N LYS A 289 19.94 -28.92 -6.51
CA LYS A 289 18.74 -28.96 -7.38
C LYS A 289 18.82 -27.94 -8.52
N MET A 290 19.36 -26.74 -8.26
CA MET A 290 19.50 -25.67 -9.26
C MET A 290 20.79 -25.76 -10.10
N ARG A 291 21.86 -26.37 -9.59
CA ARG A 291 23.18 -26.45 -10.23
C ARG A 291 23.14 -26.95 -11.67
N GLY A 292 22.31 -27.97 -11.93
CA GLY A 292 22.11 -28.52 -13.27
C GLY A 292 21.52 -27.53 -14.28
N LEU A 293 20.68 -26.58 -13.83
CA LEU A 293 20.13 -25.53 -14.68
C LEU A 293 21.16 -24.43 -14.98
N LEU A 294 21.91 -24.00 -13.96
CA LEU A 294 22.93 -22.95 -14.11
C LEU A 294 23.98 -23.34 -15.14
N LEU A 295 24.39 -24.62 -15.16
CA LEU A 295 25.30 -25.18 -16.17
C LEU A 295 24.73 -25.18 -17.60
N LYS A 296 23.43 -24.95 -17.77
CA LYS A 296 22.78 -24.81 -19.08
C LYS A 296 22.57 -23.35 -19.47
N GLY A 297 22.97 -22.39 -18.62
CA GLY A 297 22.75 -20.96 -18.85
C GLY A 297 21.33 -20.51 -18.57
N VAL A 298 20.59 -21.29 -17.77
CA VAL A 298 19.21 -21.01 -17.35
C VAL A 298 19.21 -20.86 -15.84
N GLY A 299 18.56 -19.81 -15.33
CA GLY A 299 18.38 -19.60 -13.90
C GLY A 299 16.95 -19.16 -13.57
N PHE A 300 16.64 -19.11 -12.28
CA PHE A 300 15.42 -18.50 -11.82
C PHE A 300 15.62 -17.72 -10.51
N HIS A 301 14.75 -16.74 -10.24
CA HIS A 301 14.87 -15.86 -9.09
C HIS A 301 13.50 -15.42 -8.53
N HIS A 302 13.26 -15.70 -7.25
CA HIS A 302 12.10 -15.21 -6.53
C HIS A 302 12.36 -15.08 -5.04
N ALA A 303 11.47 -14.37 -4.32
CA ALA A 303 11.59 -14.14 -2.88
C ALA A 303 11.76 -15.44 -2.06
N GLY A 304 11.09 -16.53 -2.45
CA GLY A 304 11.22 -17.83 -1.77
C GLY A 304 12.57 -18.55 -1.89
N LEU A 305 13.55 -18.04 -2.66
CA LEU A 305 14.89 -18.65 -2.69
C LEU A 305 15.77 -18.17 -1.54
N MET A 306 16.68 -19.03 -1.09
CA MET A 306 17.75 -18.61 -0.17
C MET A 306 18.66 -17.57 -0.82
N PRO A 307 19.05 -16.52 -0.10
CA PRO A 307 19.91 -15.49 -0.68
C PRO A 307 21.27 -15.95 -1.25
N HIS A 308 21.93 -16.99 -0.74
CA HIS A 308 23.15 -17.56 -1.38
C HIS A 308 22.86 -18.04 -2.82
N ILE A 309 21.70 -18.67 -3.00
CA ILE A 309 21.20 -19.17 -4.29
C ILE A 309 20.83 -17.99 -5.20
N LYS A 310 20.14 -16.97 -4.67
CA LYS A 310 19.84 -15.73 -5.39
C LYS A 310 21.13 -15.06 -5.89
N ARG A 311 22.12 -14.90 -5.01
CA ARG A 311 23.43 -14.30 -5.32
C ARG A 311 24.17 -15.08 -6.40
N ALA A 312 24.14 -16.40 -6.37
CA ALA A 312 24.74 -17.22 -7.41
C ALA A 312 24.13 -16.92 -8.80
N VAL A 313 22.79 -16.82 -8.88
CA VAL A 313 22.08 -16.47 -10.12
C VAL A 313 22.45 -15.05 -10.56
N GLU A 314 22.44 -14.11 -9.63
CA GLU A 314 22.77 -12.71 -9.81
C GLU A 314 24.19 -12.52 -10.41
N VAL A 315 25.21 -13.10 -9.77
CA VAL A 315 26.61 -12.99 -10.24
C VAL A 315 26.80 -13.69 -11.59
N LEU A 316 26.19 -14.86 -11.79
CA LEU A 316 26.30 -15.55 -13.08
C LEU A 316 25.61 -14.78 -14.21
N PHE A 317 24.50 -14.09 -13.91
CA PHE A 317 23.82 -13.22 -14.87
C PHE A 317 24.68 -12.00 -15.22
N GLU A 318 25.27 -11.35 -14.22
CA GLU A 318 26.20 -10.22 -14.40
C GLU A 318 27.42 -10.62 -15.26
N LYS A 319 28.00 -11.79 -14.99
CA LYS A 319 29.09 -12.39 -15.78
C LYS A 319 28.65 -12.86 -17.17
N ARG A 320 27.37 -12.67 -17.55
CA ARG A 320 26.75 -13.08 -18.82
C ARG A 320 26.79 -14.58 -19.09
N LEU A 321 26.89 -15.36 -18.02
CA LEU A 321 26.91 -16.82 -18.03
C LEU A 321 25.49 -17.41 -17.87
N LEU A 322 24.47 -16.59 -17.60
CA LEU A 322 23.07 -16.95 -17.76
C LEU A 322 22.47 -16.19 -18.95
N LYS A 323 21.81 -16.92 -19.85
CA LYS A 323 21.14 -16.33 -21.03
C LYS A 323 19.65 -16.10 -20.80
N VAL A 324 19.02 -16.88 -19.93
CA VAL A 324 17.61 -16.71 -19.56
C VAL A 324 17.47 -16.84 -18.05
N VAL A 325 16.84 -15.85 -17.42
CA VAL A 325 16.47 -15.91 -15.99
C VAL A 325 14.98 -15.67 -15.84
N TYR A 326 14.28 -16.68 -15.34
CA TYR A 326 12.86 -16.54 -14.97
C TYR A 326 12.76 -15.89 -13.59
N CYS A 327 11.97 -14.82 -13.44
CA CYS A 327 11.97 -14.07 -12.19
C CYS A 327 10.59 -13.55 -11.77
N THR A 328 10.44 -13.27 -10.48
CA THR A 328 9.30 -12.50 -9.96
C THR A 328 9.62 -11.01 -9.84
N SER A 329 8.62 -10.18 -9.56
CA SER A 329 8.77 -8.72 -9.41
C SER A 329 9.89 -8.28 -8.46
N THR A 330 10.21 -9.09 -7.46
CA THR A 330 11.23 -8.80 -6.44
C THR A 330 12.63 -8.65 -7.02
N PHE A 331 12.93 -9.34 -8.14
CA PHE A 331 14.20 -9.19 -8.85
C PHE A 331 14.40 -7.77 -9.40
N ALA A 332 13.31 -7.12 -9.81
CA ALA A 332 13.38 -5.78 -10.39
C ALA A 332 13.68 -4.68 -9.37
N LEU A 333 13.45 -4.93 -8.07
CA LEU A 333 13.60 -3.95 -7.00
C LEU A 333 14.99 -3.97 -6.35
N GLY A 334 15.72 -5.09 -6.45
CA GLY A 334 16.86 -5.37 -5.57
C GLY A 334 18.27 -5.15 -6.13
N VAL A 335 18.49 -5.25 -7.45
CA VAL A 335 19.86 -5.25 -8.00
C VAL A 335 19.95 -4.60 -9.38
N ASN A 336 21.04 -3.88 -9.64
CA ASN A 336 21.30 -3.22 -10.91
C ASN A 336 21.75 -4.19 -12.02
N MET A 337 20.85 -5.05 -12.50
CA MET A 337 21.14 -6.07 -13.50
C MET A 337 20.45 -5.80 -14.85
N PRO A 338 21.11 -5.11 -15.79
CA PRO A 338 20.54 -4.88 -17.10
C PRO A 338 20.63 -6.13 -17.99
N ALA A 339 19.55 -6.39 -18.72
CA ALA A 339 19.42 -7.45 -19.71
C ALA A 339 19.24 -6.85 -21.10
N ARG A 340 19.48 -7.62 -22.16
CA ARG A 340 19.14 -7.14 -23.51
C ARG A 340 17.63 -7.06 -23.70
N THR A 341 16.92 -8.05 -23.13
CA THR A 341 15.46 -8.15 -23.22
C THR A 341 14.81 -8.38 -21.87
N VAL A 342 13.66 -7.75 -21.66
CA VAL A 342 12.73 -8.06 -20.57
C VAL A 342 11.45 -8.64 -21.16
N CYS A 343 10.98 -9.76 -20.63
CA CYS A 343 9.75 -10.43 -21.06
C CYS A 343 8.74 -10.45 -19.92
N PHE A 344 7.47 -10.25 -20.24
CA PHE A 344 6.34 -10.41 -19.33
C PHE A 344 5.50 -11.60 -19.76
N ASP A 345 5.33 -12.60 -18.89
CA ASP A 345 4.41 -13.72 -19.17
C ASP A 345 2.96 -13.27 -19.23
N THR A 346 2.63 -12.28 -18.39
CA THR A 346 1.39 -11.54 -18.34
C THR A 346 1.67 -10.20 -17.65
N VAL A 347 0.84 -9.20 -17.93
CA VAL A 347 0.86 -7.88 -17.28
C VAL A 347 -0.34 -7.68 -16.36
N VAL A 348 -1.06 -8.76 -16.04
CA VAL A 348 -2.19 -8.76 -15.11
C VAL A 348 -1.77 -9.48 -13.83
N LYS A 349 -1.94 -8.83 -12.68
CA LYS A 349 -1.63 -9.39 -11.36
C LYS A 349 -2.85 -9.39 -10.45
N TYR A 350 -2.85 -10.29 -9.47
CA TYR A 350 -3.78 -10.24 -8.35
C TYR A 350 -3.21 -9.32 -7.28
N ASP A 351 -3.99 -8.36 -6.80
CA ASP A 351 -3.59 -7.40 -5.76
C ASP A 351 -4.10 -7.76 -4.36
N GLY A 352 -4.67 -8.96 -4.20
CA GLY A 352 -5.30 -9.39 -2.94
C GLY A 352 -6.82 -9.35 -3.01
N HIS A 353 -7.40 -8.51 -3.88
CA HIS A 353 -8.84 -8.38 -4.06
C HIS A 353 -9.28 -8.78 -5.46
N ALA A 354 -8.63 -8.25 -6.49
CA ALA A 354 -8.99 -8.46 -7.88
C ALA A 354 -7.76 -8.68 -8.77
N PHE A 355 -8.00 -9.23 -9.96
CA PHE A 355 -7.00 -9.22 -11.03
C PHE A 355 -7.05 -7.87 -11.72
N ARG A 356 -5.92 -7.16 -11.77
CA ARG A 356 -5.77 -5.86 -12.43
C ARG A 356 -4.51 -5.80 -13.29
N PRO A 357 -4.49 -4.96 -14.35
CA PRO A 357 -3.25 -4.69 -15.05
C PRO A 357 -2.20 -4.04 -14.13
N LEU A 358 -0.92 -4.23 -14.45
CA LEU A 358 0.17 -3.50 -13.83
C LEU A 358 -0.02 -1.99 -14.05
N THR A 359 0.40 -1.19 -13.06
CA THR A 359 0.52 0.27 -13.22
C THR A 359 1.70 0.62 -14.13
N ASN A 360 1.78 1.87 -14.62
CA ASN A 360 2.93 2.30 -15.40
C ASN A 360 4.22 2.22 -14.58
N MET A 361 4.18 2.63 -13.31
CA MET A 361 5.32 2.48 -12.39
C MET A 361 5.78 1.02 -12.29
N GLU A 362 4.87 0.09 -11.97
CA GLU A 362 5.21 -1.33 -11.80
C GLU A 362 5.78 -1.97 -13.08
N PHE A 363 5.27 -1.56 -14.24
CA PHE A 363 5.74 -1.99 -15.56
C PHE A 363 7.13 -1.44 -15.88
N PHE A 364 7.35 -0.13 -15.73
CA PHE A 364 8.62 0.51 -16.08
C PHE A 364 9.74 0.26 -15.08
N GLN A 365 9.44 -0.07 -13.83
CA GLN A 365 10.43 -0.61 -12.90
C GLN A 365 11.05 -1.93 -13.41
N LYS A 366 10.25 -2.79 -14.07
CA LYS A 366 10.72 -4.06 -14.66
C LYS A 366 11.32 -3.84 -16.04
N ALA A 367 10.59 -3.18 -16.93
CA ALA A 367 11.04 -2.85 -18.28
C ALA A 367 12.30 -1.97 -18.30
N GLY A 368 12.54 -1.19 -17.24
CA GLY A 368 13.74 -0.42 -16.97
C GLY A 368 15.04 -1.24 -17.05
N ARG A 369 14.97 -2.54 -16.78
CA ARG A 369 16.12 -3.46 -16.86
C ARG A 369 16.50 -3.85 -18.28
N ALA A 370 15.69 -3.54 -19.29
CA ALA A 370 16.05 -3.79 -20.69
C ALA A 370 17.02 -2.72 -21.22
N GLY A 371 18.04 -3.18 -21.94
CA GLY A 371 19.11 -2.38 -22.53
C GLY A 371 20.32 -2.21 -21.61
N ARG A 372 21.46 -2.77 -22.01
CA ARG A 372 22.74 -2.64 -21.28
C ARG A 372 23.54 -1.44 -21.80
N ARG A 373 23.78 -0.46 -20.93
CA ARG A 373 24.56 0.75 -21.26
C ARG A 373 25.95 0.37 -21.80
N GLY A 374 26.32 0.97 -22.93
CA GLY A 374 27.61 0.74 -23.59
C GLY A 374 27.74 -0.59 -24.34
N ILE A 375 26.66 -1.40 -24.40
CA ILE A 375 26.68 -2.72 -25.06
C ILE A 375 25.52 -2.87 -26.04
N ASP A 376 24.29 -2.48 -25.65
CA ASP A 376 23.10 -2.58 -26.50
C ASP A 376 22.70 -1.20 -27.02
N ASP A 377 22.37 -1.12 -28.32
CA ASP A 377 21.80 0.09 -28.93
C ASP A 377 20.32 0.29 -28.55
N VAL A 378 19.63 -0.80 -28.25
CA VAL A 378 18.19 -0.84 -27.95
C VAL A 378 17.92 -1.92 -26.90
N GLY A 379 17.10 -1.60 -25.90
CA GLY A 379 16.51 -2.55 -24.98
C GLY A 379 15.15 -3.03 -25.48
N TYR A 380 14.89 -4.33 -25.39
CA TYR A 380 13.61 -4.89 -25.85
C TYR A 380 12.71 -5.26 -24.69
N VAL A 381 11.42 -4.97 -24.82
CA VAL A 381 10.40 -5.39 -23.86
C VAL A 381 9.36 -6.20 -24.61
N VAL A 382 9.11 -7.43 -24.19
CA VAL A 382 8.21 -8.36 -24.86
C VAL A 382 7.06 -8.74 -23.93
N VAL A 383 5.83 -8.44 -24.32
CA VAL A 383 4.63 -8.86 -23.60
C VAL A 383 4.02 -10.07 -24.29
N ARG A 384 3.95 -11.19 -23.57
CA ARG A 384 3.20 -12.37 -24.01
C ARG A 384 1.70 -12.12 -23.80
N PHE A 385 0.89 -12.41 -24.80
CA PHE A 385 -0.56 -12.32 -24.70
C PHE A 385 -1.19 -13.70 -24.66
N ASP A 386 -2.01 -13.96 -23.63
CA ASP A 386 -2.91 -15.09 -23.58
C ASP A 386 -4.34 -14.60 -23.90
N PRO A 387 -5.00 -15.13 -24.95
CA PRO A 387 -6.36 -14.73 -25.29
C PRO A 387 -7.39 -15.05 -24.19
N ARG A 388 -7.04 -15.88 -23.21
CA ARG A 388 -7.89 -16.20 -22.05
C ARG A 388 -7.92 -15.09 -21.01
N ASP A 389 -6.93 -14.21 -21.00
CA ASP A 389 -6.91 -13.06 -20.09
C ASP A 389 -8.12 -12.17 -20.40
N GLN A 390 -8.90 -11.83 -19.37
CA GLN A 390 -10.14 -11.04 -19.51
C GLN A 390 -9.89 -9.53 -19.38
N GLU A 391 -8.86 -9.14 -18.62
CA GLU A 391 -8.55 -7.74 -18.34
C GLU A 391 -8.09 -6.96 -19.57
N GLU A 392 -8.52 -5.71 -19.67
CA GLU A 392 -8.02 -4.77 -20.68
C GLU A 392 -6.59 -4.36 -20.33
N ILE A 393 -5.67 -4.54 -21.28
CA ILE A 393 -4.25 -4.24 -21.07
C ILE A 393 -3.98 -2.82 -21.57
N PRO A 394 -3.55 -1.89 -20.70
CA PRO A 394 -3.31 -0.51 -21.09
C PRO A 394 -2.08 -0.38 -21.98
N VAL A 395 -2.02 0.72 -22.73
CA VAL A 395 -0.80 1.10 -23.46
C VAL A 395 0.16 1.81 -22.50
N TYR A 396 1.15 1.07 -22.01
CA TYR A 396 2.19 1.59 -21.12
C TYR A 396 3.01 2.72 -21.75
N LYS A 397 3.16 3.84 -21.03
CA LYS A 397 3.95 5.00 -21.45
C LYS A 397 4.74 5.59 -20.28
N GLU A 398 6.05 5.76 -20.42
CA GLU A 398 6.93 6.30 -19.36
C GLU A 398 6.49 7.71 -18.90
N ARG A 399 5.88 8.50 -19.79
CA ARG A 399 5.37 9.84 -19.47
C ARG A 399 4.08 9.86 -18.64
N ASN A 400 3.42 8.71 -18.47
CA ASN A 400 2.15 8.56 -17.75
C ASN A 400 2.33 7.77 -16.45
N ILE A 401 3.52 7.81 -15.84
CA ILE A 401 3.74 7.20 -14.52
C ILE A 401 2.88 7.92 -13.49
N GLU A 402 2.31 7.15 -12.58
CA GLU A 402 1.44 7.61 -11.50
C GLU A 402 2.21 8.54 -10.52
N PRO A 403 1.56 9.55 -9.93
CA PRO A 403 2.20 10.42 -8.94
C PRO A 403 2.58 9.63 -7.68
N ILE A 404 3.57 10.13 -6.94
CA ILE A 404 3.92 9.66 -5.59
C ILE A 404 2.84 10.19 -4.66
N GLU A 405 1.95 9.32 -4.18
CA GLU A 405 0.94 9.65 -3.17
C GLU A 405 1.39 9.12 -1.81
N SER A 406 1.12 9.85 -0.73
CA SER A 406 1.44 9.37 0.62
C SER A 406 0.65 8.12 0.97
N SER A 407 1.33 7.14 1.56
CA SER A 407 0.76 5.95 2.19
C SER A 407 0.86 5.98 3.72
N PHE A 408 0.99 7.17 4.31
CA PHE A 408 1.22 7.35 5.74
C PHE A 408 0.17 6.63 6.60
N LYS A 409 0.64 5.83 7.54
CA LYS A 409 -0.15 5.15 8.57
C LYS A 409 0.62 5.19 9.87
N LEU A 410 -0.07 5.45 10.97
CA LEU A 410 0.56 5.45 12.29
C LEU A 410 0.63 4.02 12.83
N SER A 411 1.74 3.59 13.44
CA SER A 411 1.73 2.35 14.23
C SER A 411 1.49 2.68 15.71
N TYR A 412 1.07 1.70 16.52
CA TYR A 412 0.93 1.93 17.97
C TYR A 412 2.26 2.30 18.61
N ASN A 413 3.37 1.68 18.17
CA ASN A 413 4.71 2.07 18.56
C ASN A 413 5.01 3.54 18.22
N SER A 414 4.67 4.01 17.01
CA SER A 414 4.82 5.42 16.63
C SER A 414 3.99 6.33 17.55
N VAL A 415 2.75 5.97 17.87
CA VAL A 415 1.88 6.74 18.78
C VAL A 415 2.51 6.91 20.17
N VAL A 416 2.95 5.82 20.81
CA VAL A 416 3.56 5.90 22.15
C VAL A 416 4.91 6.63 22.13
N ASN A 417 5.73 6.46 21.08
CA ASN A 417 7.01 7.18 21.00
C ASN A 417 6.85 8.68 20.73
N LEU A 418 5.83 9.08 19.97
CA LEU A 418 5.46 10.49 19.78
C LEU A 418 4.98 11.12 21.10
N LEU A 419 4.07 10.44 21.81
CA LEU A 419 3.57 10.88 23.13
C LEU A 419 4.67 10.99 24.18
N ALA A 420 5.68 10.11 24.14
CA ALA A 420 6.77 10.10 25.11
C ALA A 420 7.63 11.38 25.07
N ARG A 421 7.58 12.14 23.98
CA ARG A 421 8.55 13.19 23.64
C ARG A 421 7.93 14.53 23.36
N SER A 422 6.67 14.52 22.96
CA SER A 422 5.98 15.69 22.44
C SER A 422 4.64 15.84 23.13
N SER A 423 4.28 17.09 23.42
CA SER A 423 2.91 17.42 23.77
C SER A 423 1.98 17.16 22.60
N PHE A 424 0.73 16.82 22.87
CA PHE A 424 -0.31 16.59 21.86
C PHE A 424 -0.33 17.64 20.74
N MET A 425 -0.25 18.94 21.08
CA MET A 425 -0.19 20.04 20.10
C MET A 425 0.97 19.92 19.09
N LYS A 426 2.15 19.49 19.53
CA LYS A 426 3.30 19.28 18.64
C LYS A 426 3.10 18.05 17.74
N ILE A 427 2.37 17.06 18.22
CA ILE A 427 2.03 15.86 17.43
C ILE A 427 1.02 16.23 16.36
N GLU A 428 0.01 17.06 16.68
CA GLU A 428 -0.91 17.59 15.67
C GLU A 428 -0.17 18.39 14.58
N ASP A 429 0.78 19.24 14.97
CA ASP A 429 1.63 19.98 14.02
C ASP A 429 2.46 19.03 13.14
N PHE A 430 3.01 17.96 13.73
CA PHE A 430 3.73 16.92 13.01
C PHE A 430 2.84 16.20 11.99
N LEU A 431 1.64 15.75 12.39
CA LEU A 431 0.69 15.08 11.50
C LEU A 431 0.15 16.01 10.41
N SER A 432 0.02 17.31 10.72
CA SER A 432 -0.35 18.34 9.76
C SER A 432 0.78 18.63 8.75
N SER A 433 2.03 18.36 9.13
CA SER A 433 3.21 18.49 8.28
C SER A 433 3.48 17.26 7.40
N SER A 434 2.63 16.24 7.48
CA SER A 434 2.76 15.03 6.64
C SER A 434 2.55 15.33 5.14
N LEU A 435 3.15 14.51 4.28
CA LEU A 435 2.93 14.59 2.83
C LEU A 435 1.46 14.35 2.50
N TRP A 436 0.80 13.44 3.24
CA TRP A 436 -0.64 13.21 3.09
C TRP A 436 -1.43 14.51 3.30
N SER A 437 -1.14 15.24 4.39
CA SER A 437 -1.82 16.50 4.72
C SER A 437 -1.55 17.58 3.66
N PHE A 438 -0.33 17.62 3.13
CA PHE A 438 0.07 18.54 2.07
C PHE A 438 -0.65 18.28 0.74
N GLN A 439 -0.71 17.03 0.28
CA GLN A 439 -1.33 16.67 -1.01
C GLN A 439 -2.85 16.91 -1.00
N HIS A 440 -3.50 16.70 0.13
CA HIS A 440 -4.94 16.94 0.27
C HIS A 440 -5.28 18.40 0.57
N GLU A 441 -4.30 19.31 0.69
CA GLU A 441 -4.54 20.73 0.98
C GLU A 441 -5.30 21.43 -0.16
N GLU A 442 -5.02 21.09 -1.41
CA GLU A 442 -5.78 21.61 -2.56
C GLU A 442 -7.22 21.08 -2.57
N ASP A 443 -7.41 19.79 -2.25
CA ASP A 443 -8.74 19.19 -2.16
C ASP A 443 -9.56 19.82 -1.03
N LYS A 444 -8.94 20.08 0.14
CA LYS A 444 -9.56 20.83 1.23
C LYS A 444 -10.02 22.21 0.75
N ARG A 445 -9.14 22.98 0.10
CA ARG A 445 -9.48 24.31 -0.45
C ARG A 445 -10.61 24.23 -1.49
N ARG A 446 -10.60 23.22 -2.35
CA ARG A 446 -11.65 22.99 -3.35
C ARG A 446 -12.98 22.64 -2.69
N LEU A 447 -12.99 21.79 -1.66
CA LEU A 447 -14.17 21.46 -0.89
C LEU A 447 -14.71 22.69 -0.16
N THR A 448 -13.86 23.50 0.47
CA THR A 448 -14.25 24.76 1.13
C THR A 448 -14.93 25.71 0.14
N ARG A 449 -14.37 25.90 -1.06
CA ARG A 449 -15.04 26.71 -2.10
C ARG A 449 -16.41 26.15 -2.51
N ARG A 450 -16.51 24.83 -2.71
CA ARG A 450 -17.79 24.17 -3.05
C ARG A 450 -18.82 24.27 -1.93
N ILE A 451 -18.38 24.20 -0.67
CA ILE A 451 -19.22 24.42 0.51
C ILE A 451 -19.78 25.83 0.48
N GLU A 452 -18.93 26.84 0.26
CA GLU A 452 -19.33 28.24 0.17
C GLU A 452 -20.32 28.48 -0.98
N GLU A 453 -20.07 27.89 -2.16
CA GLU A 453 -20.97 27.93 -3.31
C GLU A 453 -22.34 27.32 -2.97
N VAL A 454 -22.39 26.17 -2.29
CA VAL A 454 -23.64 25.51 -1.91
C VAL A 454 -24.38 26.31 -0.83
N LYS A 455 -23.66 26.88 0.15
CA LYS A 455 -24.24 27.80 1.15
C LYS A 455 -24.88 29.01 0.48
N SER A 456 -24.17 29.65 -0.45
CA SER A 456 -24.72 30.76 -1.25
C SER A 456 -25.96 30.34 -2.06
N GLN A 457 -25.96 29.13 -2.65
CA GLN A 457 -27.15 28.61 -3.33
C GLN A 457 -28.34 28.38 -2.40
N ILE A 458 -28.10 27.98 -1.15
CA ILE A 458 -29.15 27.80 -0.12
C ILE A 458 -29.71 29.17 0.30
N GLU A 459 -28.83 30.15 0.53
CA GLU A 459 -29.20 31.53 0.88
C GLU A 459 -29.98 32.23 -0.23
N ALA A 460 -29.62 31.98 -1.50
CA ALA A 460 -30.34 32.52 -2.66
C ALA A 460 -31.71 31.87 -2.89
N LEU A 461 -32.09 30.82 -2.14
CA LEU A 461 -33.43 30.26 -2.25
C LEU A 461 -34.45 31.21 -1.63
N PRO A 462 -35.56 31.51 -2.33
CA PRO A 462 -36.59 32.39 -1.81
C PRO A 462 -37.11 31.89 -0.44
N THR A 463 -37.11 32.78 0.54
CA THR A 463 -37.73 32.55 1.84
C THR A 463 -39.21 32.83 1.69
N PHE A 464 -40.01 31.77 1.51
CA PHE A 464 -41.46 31.91 1.49
C PHE A 464 -41.96 32.05 2.93
N LEU A 465 -42.14 33.28 3.38
CA LEU A 465 -43.08 33.60 4.45
C LEU A 465 -44.47 33.61 3.81
N CYS A 466 -45.35 32.69 4.21
CA CYS A 466 -46.68 32.59 3.61
C CYS A 466 -47.57 33.72 4.16
N GLU A 467 -47.65 34.85 3.45
CA GLU A 467 -48.47 36.01 3.82
C GLU A 467 -50.00 35.79 3.63
N TYR A 468 -50.40 34.68 3.01
CA TYR A 468 -51.77 34.43 2.53
C TYR A 468 -52.62 33.50 3.41
N GLU A 469 -52.17 33.17 4.63
CA GLU A 469 -52.75 32.05 5.39
C GLU A 469 -54.19 32.31 5.88
N GLU A 470 -54.56 33.55 6.21
CA GLU A 470 -55.85 33.85 6.83
C GLU A 470 -56.90 34.40 5.83
N GLU A 471 -56.53 35.37 4.98
CA GLU A 471 -57.48 36.03 4.07
C GLU A 471 -58.01 35.09 2.98
N LEU A 472 -57.16 34.26 2.36
CA LEU A 472 -57.59 33.27 1.36
C LEU A 472 -58.39 32.12 1.97
N PHE A 473 -58.08 31.75 3.21
CA PHE A 473 -58.85 30.74 3.95
C PHE A 473 -60.27 31.23 4.20
N LEU A 474 -60.42 32.47 4.68
CA LEU A 474 -61.71 33.10 4.92
C LEU A 474 -62.52 33.21 3.61
N LYS A 475 -61.93 33.75 2.55
CA LYS A 475 -62.61 33.91 1.25
C LYS A 475 -63.12 32.58 0.69
N ARG A 476 -62.32 31.51 0.78
CA ARG A 476 -62.73 30.18 0.27
C ARG A 476 -63.76 29.51 1.17
N LYS A 477 -63.69 29.73 2.48
CA LYS A 477 -64.71 29.28 3.43
C LYS A 477 -66.05 29.94 3.11
N GLU A 478 -66.05 31.24 2.87
CA GLU A 478 -67.24 32.01 2.43
C GLU A 478 -67.83 31.45 1.13
N GLU A 479 -67.02 31.23 0.08
CA GLU A 479 -67.51 30.64 -1.19
C GLU A 479 -68.18 29.27 -1.02
N LEU A 480 -67.63 28.42 -0.15
CA LEU A 480 -68.18 27.10 0.15
C LEU A 480 -69.45 27.21 0.99
N GLU A 481 -69.51 28.12 1.95
CA GLU A 481 -70.69 28.43 2.76
C GLU A 481 -71.84 28.97 1.90
N GLU A 482 -71.57 29.88 0.96
CA GLU A 482 -72.54 30.38 -0.02
C GLU A 482 -73.07 29.27 -0.92
N THR A 483 -72.17 28.43 -1.45
CA THR A 483 -72.55 27.28 -2.29
C THR A 483 -73.41 26.27 -1.52
N LEU A 484 -73.08 26.04 -0.25
CA LEU A 484 -73.83 25.19 0.66
C LEU A 484 -75.23 25.78 0.93
N ALA A 485 -75.33 27.09 1.19
CA ALA A 485 -76.59 27.78 1.40
C ALA A 485 -77.51 27.65 0.17
N LEU A 486 -77.01 27.93 -1.03
CA LEU A 486 -77.73 27.79 -2.29
C LEU A 486 -78.25 26.36 -2.53
N LYS A 487 -77.47 25.34 -2.15
CA LYS A 487 -77.87 23.94 -2.28
C LYS A 487 -78.91 23.54 -1.24
N ARG A 488 -78.81 24.04 0.00
CA ARG A 488 -79.82 23.82 1.05
C ARG A 488 -81.17 24.43 0.66
N GLU A 489 -81.17 25.64 0.12
CA GLU A 489 -82.39 26.29 -0.39
C GLU A 489 -83.02 25.48 -1.53
N LYS A 490 -82.21 25.02 -2.49
CA LYS A 490 -82.68 24.12 -3.56
C LYS A 490 -83.24 22.80 -3.02
N LEU A 491 -82.66 22.25 -1.94
CA LEU A 491 -83.15 21.03 -1.31
C LEU A 491 -84.53 21.27 -0.67
N LEU A 492 -84.70 22.37 0.06
CA LEU A 492 -85.97 22.79 0.67
C LEU A 492 -87.06 22.97 -0.40
N SER A 493 -86.76 23.69 -1.48
CA SER A 493 -87.66 23.86 -2.63
C SER A 493 -88.07 22.50 -3.25
N LEU A 494 -87.11 21.57 -3.36
CA LEU A 494 -87.36 20.25 -3.92
C LEU A 494 -88.16 19.34 -2.96
N GLN A 495 -87.94 19.46 -1.65
CA GLN A 495 -88.70 18.77 -0.61
C GLN A 495 -90.15 19.27 -0.54
N GLY A 496 -90.39 20.57 -0.67
CA GLY A 496 -91.74 21.13 -0.78
C GLY A 496 -92.50 20.58 -2.00
N LYS A 497 -91.83 20.43 -3.15
CA LYS A 497 -92.40 19.81 -4.36
C LYS A 497 -92.69 18.31 -4.21
N LEU A 498 -91.97 17.62 -3.33
CA LEU A 498 -92.21 16.21 -3.00
C LEU A 498 -93.35 16.06 -1.96
N GLY A 499 -93.48 17.00 -1.03
CA GLY A 499 -94.49 16.99 0.04
C GLY A 499 -95.90 17.40 -0.39
N GLY A 500 -96.05 18.28 -1.38
CA GLY A 500 -97.36 18.71 -1.92
C GLY A 500 -97.91 17.86 -3.07
N GLY A 501 -97.37 16.65 -3.27
CA GLY A 501 -97.48 15.88 -4.51
C GLY A 501 -98.71 14.96 -4.65
N GLU A 502 -99.93 15.44 -4.44
CA GLU A 502 -101.11 14.70 -4.90
C GLU A 502 -101.25 14.86 -6.43
N GLY A 503 -101.03 13.79 -7.19
CA GLY A 503 -101.19 13.76 -8.66
C GLY A 503 -99.92 13.66 -9.52
N LEU A 504 -98.73 13.42 -8.93
CA LEU A 504 -97.48 13.25 -9.69
C LEU A 504 -97.34 11.82 -10.27
N SER A 505 -96.91 11.70 -11.53
CA SER A 505 -96.67 10.39 -12.15
C SER A 505 -95.46 9.64 -11.54
N PRO A 506 -95.46 8.30 -11.49
CA PRO A 506 -94.38 7.50 -10.87
C PRO A 506 -92.99 7.80 -11.45
N LYS A 507 -92.89 8.07 -12.77
CA LYS A 507 -91.63 8.44 -13.43
C LYS A 507 -91.10 9.80 -12.96
N ARG A 508 -91.98 10.77 -12.71
CA ARG A 508 -91.60 12.13 -12.26
C ARG A 508 -91.18 12.12 -10.79
N LEU A 509 -91.86 11.34 -9.96
CA LEU A 509 -91.53 11.12 -8.55
C LEU A 509 -90.13 10.52 -8.38
N LYS A 510 -89.84 9.42 -9.10
CA LYS A 510 -88.50 8.79 -9.12
C LYS A 510 -87.38 9.74 -9.56
N ARG A 511 -87.65 10.61 -10.55
CA ARG A 511 -86.67 11.61 -11.02
C ARG A 511 -86.39 12.70 -9.98
N LEU A 512 -87.41 13.15 -9.25
CA LEU A 512 -87.26 14.13 -8.17
C LEU A 512 -86.53 13.53 -6.97
N GLU A 513 -86.80 12.27 -6.61
CA GLU A 513 -86.06 11.56 -5.56
C GLU A 513 -84.58 11.38 -5.90
N LEU A 514 -84.25 11.05 -7.15
CA LEU A 514 -82.86 10.99 -7.61
C LEU A 514 -82.17 12.34 -7.48
N LYS A 515 -82.82 13.43 -7.89
CA LYS A 515 -82.30 14.81 -7.70
C LYS A 515 -82.13 15.16 -6.22
N ARG A 516 -83.05 14.73 -5.35
CA ARG A 516 -82.94 14.92 -3.90
C ARG A 516 -81.71 14.23 -3.35
N LYS A 517 -81.52 12.96 -3.71
CA LYS A 517 -80.40 12.13 -3.26
C LYS A 517 -79.06 12.73 -3.72
N ASP A 518 -78.97 13.19 -4.96
CA ASP A 518 -77.79 13.86 -5.50
C ASP A 518 -77.50 15.19 -4.77
N LEU A 519 -78.52 16.00 -4.50
CA LEU A 519 -78.36 17.24 -3.75
C LEU A 519 -77.88 16.99 -2.31
N VAL A 520 -78.48 16.00 -1.61
CA VAL A 520 -78.09 15.60 -0.26
C VAL A 520 -76.63 15.11 -0.23
N GLN A 521 -76.21 14.30 -1.20
CA GLN A 521 -74.82 13.86 -1.31
C GLN A 521 -73.87 15.03 -1.58
N SER A 522 -74.27 15.99 -2.44
CA SER A 522 -73.47 17.19 -2.71
C SER A 522 -73.35 18.10 -1.48
N ILE A 523 -74.41 18.24 -0.68
CA ILE A 523 -74.40 19.01 0.58
C ILE A 523 -73.46 18.35 1.59
N ALA A 524 -73.60 17.03 1.80
CA ALA A 524 -72.75 16.28 2.73
C ALA A 524 -71.26 16.37 2.37
N ARG A 525 -70.92 16.36 1.06
CA ARG A 525 -69.53 16.56 0.59
C ARG A 525 -69.00 17.96 0.94
N LEU A 526 -69.81 19.00 0.72
CA LEU A 526 -69.41 20.38 1.04
C LEU A 526 -69.27 20.60 2.55
N GLU A 527 -70.16 20.03 3.36
CA GLU A 527 -70.06 20.09 4.82
C GLU A 527 -68.83 19.35 5.35
N PHE A 528 -68.49 18.21 4.75
CA PHE A 528 -67.26 17.49 5.08
C PHE A 528 -66.01 18.28 4.72
N GLN A 529 -66.00 18.94 3.55
CA GLN A 529 -64.90 19.85 3.16
C GLN A 529 -64.76 21.01 4.13
N LEU A 530 -65.85 21.71 4.47
CA LEU A 530 -65.84 22.82 5.43
C LEU A 530 -65.36 22.41 6.83
N LYS A 531 -65.80 21.25 7.35
CA LYS A 531 -65.34 20.72 8.64
C LYS A 531 -63.89 20.28 8.64
N GLY A 532 -63.37 19.88 7.47
CA GLY A 532 -61.99 19.44 7.30
C GLY A 532 -60.99 20.58 7.09
N MET A 533 -61.46 21.82 6.84
CA MET A 533 -60.57 22.97 6.62
C MET A 533 -59.84 23.36 7.91
N ARG A 534 -58.51 23.41 7.85
CA ARG A 534 -57.63 23.93 8.91
C ARG A 534 -56.70 24.99 8.33
N LEU A 535 -56.46 26.07 9.09
CA LEU A 535 -55.57 27.18 8.68
C LEU A 535 -54.14 26.67 8.39
N GLU A 536 -53.67 25.75 9.24
CA GLU A 536 -52.32 25.15 9.23
C GLU A 536 -52.05 24.21 8.03
N GLN A 537 -53.07 23.88 7.23
CA GLN A 537 -52.95 22.96 6.10
C GLN A 537 -52.79 23.74 4.79
N CYS A 538 -51.58 23.72 4.23
CA CYS A 538 -51.21 24.32 2.95
C CYS A 538 -51.84 23.60 1.72
N ASP A 539 -53.03 23.02 1.87
CA ASP A 539 -53.70 22.25 0.82
C ASP A 539 -54.31 23.12 -0.27
N PHE A 540 -54.51 24.41 0.02
CA PHE A 540 -55.26 25.35 -0.81
C PHE A 540 -54.40 26.53 -1.31
N CYS A 541 -53.10 26.54 -1.01
CA CYS A 541 -52.18 27.62 -1.42
C CYS A 541 -51.83 27.51 -2.92
N PRO A 542 -52.03 28.56 -3.74
CA PRO A 542 -51.61 28.59 -5.15
C PRO A 542 -50.11 28.38 -5.35
N HIS A 543 -49.31 28.80 -4.37
CA HIS A 543 -47.84 28.68 -4.38
C HIS A 543 -47.34 27.31 -3.88
N ARG A 544 -48.21 26.39 -3.43
CA ARG A 544 -47.82 25.06 -2.91
C ARG A 544 -46.82 24.31 -3.81
N PRO A 545 -46.97 24.28 -5.16
CA PRO A 545 -45.98 23.63 -6.02
C PRO A 545 -44.60 24.30 -5.97
N GLN A 546 -44.56 25.63 -5.91
CA GLN A 546 -43.34 26.45 -5.87
C GLN A 546 -42.66 26.36 -4.50
N CYS A 547 -43.43 26.42 -3.41
CA CYS A 547 -42.95 26.22 -2.04
C CYS A 547 -42.39 24.79 -1.85
N ARG A 548 -43.12 23.75 -2.28
CA ARG A 548 -42.61 22.35 -2.22
C ARG A 548 -41.40 22.13 -3.11
N ALA A 549 -41.33 22.73 -4.29
CA ALA A 549 -40.16 22.65 -5.15
C ALA A 549 -38.93 23.30 -4.49
N THR A 550 -39.11 24.47 -3.86
CA THR A 550 -38.06 25.18 -3.14
C THR A 550 -37.61 24.41 -1.90
N GLU A 551 -38.54 23.83 -1.14
CA GLU A 551 -38.23 23.00 0.02
C GLU A 551 -37.49 21.71 -0.38
N ARG A 552 -37.93 21.03 -1.45
CA ARG A 552 -37.22 19.87 -2.02
C ARG A 552 -35.80 20.24 -2.44
N LYS A 553 -35.63 21.39 -3.10
CA LYS A 553 -34.32 21.89 -3.51
C LYS A 553 -33.45 22.23 -2.30
N ARG A 554 -34.00 22.89 -1.28
CA ARG A 554 -33.31 23.18 -0.01
C ARG A 554 -32.88 21.90 0.70
N ARG A 555 -33.75 20.89 0.82
CA ARG A 555 -33.40 19.58 1.40
C ARG A 555 -32.30 18.88 0.61
N HIS A 556 -32.34 18.94 -0.72
CA HIS A 556 -31.29 18.36 -1.57
C HIS A 556 -29.94 19.07 -1.39
N LEU A 557 -29.95 20.40 -1.40
CA LEU A 557 -28.74 21.21 -1.18
C LEU A 557 -28.18 21.03 0.24
N ASN A 558 -29.01 20.97 1.28
CA ASN A 558 -28.58 20.70 2.65
C ASN A 558 -27.94 19.32 2.78
N LYS A 559 -28.50 18.27 2.15
CA LYS A 559 -27.87 16.94 2.11
C LYS A 559 -26.52 16.98 1.40
N LYS A 560 -26.41 17.74 0.31
CA LYS A 560 -25.15 17.92 -0.42
C LYS A 560 -24.12 18.69 0.41
N LEU A 561 -24.55 19.75 1.10
CA LEU A 561 -23.72 20.55 2.02
C LEU A 561 -23.17 19.65 3.13
N GLN A 562 -24.04 18.90 3.82
CA GLN A 562 -23.65 17.98 4.88
C GLN A 562 -22.64 16.93 4.37
N LYS A 563 -22.83 16.40 3.16
CA LYS A 563 -21.87 15.46 2.55
C LYS A 563 -20.50 16.12 2.34
N LEU A 564 -20.46 17.32 1.76
CA LEU A 564 -19.21 18.05 1.50
C LEU A 564 -18.52 18.46 2.82
N GLU A 565 -19.27 18.91 3.82
CA GLU A 565 -18.74 19.27 5.14
C GLU A 565 -18.17 18.04 5.86
N ASN A 566 -18.82 16.88 5.76
CA ASN A 566 -18.30 15.62 6.30
C ASN A 566 -17.00 15.20 5.59
N GLU A 567 -16.93 15.34 4.27
CA GLU A 567 -15.75 15.03 3.46
C GLU A 567 -14.58 15.96 3.80
N LEU A 568 -14.82 17.28 3.92
CA LEU A 568 -13.80 18.25 4.33
C LEU A 568 -13.32 17.96 5.76
N ARG A 569 -14.25 17.67 6.68
CA ARG A 569 -13.88 17.32 8.06
C ARG A 569 -13.00 16.08 8.06
N PHE A 570 -13.37 15.05 7.30
CA PHE A 570 -12.60 13.81 7.17
C PHE A 570 -11.17 14.10 6.72
N LEU A 571 -11.00 14.86 5.64
CA LEU A 571 -9.66 15.19 5.13
C LEU A 571 -8.84 16.08 6.09
N SER A 572 -9.49 16.99 6.81
CA SER A 572 -8.78 17.97 7.66
C SER A 572 -8.17 17.38 8.92
N GLY A 573 -8.68 16.23 9.39
CA GLY A 573 -8.23 15.60 10.63
C GLY A 573 -8.10 14.10 10.54
N TYR A 574 -7.91 13.52 9.35
CA TYR A 574 -7.81 12.06 9.20
C TYR A 574 -6.71 11.47 10.08
N LEU A 575 -5.48 11.98 9.94
CA LEU A 575 -4.32 11.50 10.71
C LEU A 575 -4.44 11.81 12.21
N VAL A 576 -4.97 12.99 12.55
CA VAL A 576 -5.20 13.36 13.95
C VAL A 576 -6.27 12.46 14.57
N ARG A 577 -7.35 12.15 13.85
CA ARG A 577 -8.37 11.20 14.32
C ARG A 577 -7.88 9.77 14.41
N GLU A 578 -7.04 9.34 13.48
CA GLU A 578 -6.38 8.03 13.58
C GLU A 578 -5.52 7.98 14.84
N PHE A 579 -4.73 9.02 15.10
CA PHE A 579 -3.93 9.16 16.31
C PHE A 579 -4.79 9.15 17.58
N GLU A 580 -5.85 9.97 17.63
CA GLU A 580 -6.80 10.04 18.75
C GLU A 580 -7.52 8.69 18.97
N GLY A 581 -7.94 8.03 17.89
CA GLY A 581 -8.55 6.70 17.94
C GLY A 581 -7.60 5.67 18.51
N LYS A 582 -6.32 5.68 18.11
CA LYS A 582 -5.29 4.80 18.69
C LYS A 582 -5.03 5.13 20.16
N CYS A 583 -5.04 6.40 20.55
CA CYS A 583 -4.98 6.78 21.96
C CYS A 583 -6.21 6.25 22.73
N ALA A 584 -7.41 6.28 22.15
CA ALA A 584 -8.62 5.74 22.77
C ALA A 584 -8.54 4.22 22.95
N VAL A 585 -8.05 3.48 21.96
CA VAL A 585 -7.73 2.04 22.07
C VAL A 585 -6.78 1.80 23.24
N LEU A 586 -5.67 2.54 23.30
CA LEU A 586 -4.68 2.40 24.38
C LEU A 586 -5.23 2.76 25.76
N ARG A 587 -6.16 3.72 25.87
CA ARG A 587 -6.85 4.02 27.14
C ARG A 587 -7.82 2.92 27.55
N GLU A 588 -8.60 2.36 26.62
CA GLU A 588 -9.53 1.26 26.90
C GLU A 588 -8.78 -0.02 27.31
N MET A 589 -7.61 -0.29 26.72
CA MET A 589 -6.70 -1.37 27.16
C MET A 589 -5.98 -1.07 28.48
N GLY A 590 -6.07 0.18 28.98
CA GLY A 590 -5.40 0.60 30.20
C GLY A 590 -3.88 0.76 30.06
N TYR A 591 -3.38 1.01 28.85
CA TYR A 591 -1.97 1.29 28.57
C TYR A 591 -1.65 2.78 28.71
N LEU A 592 -2.63 3.64 28.46
CA LEU A 592 -2.61 5.07 28.74
C LEU A 592 -3.64 5.40 29.82
N ALA A 593 -3.30 6.29 30.73
CA ALA A 593 -4.28 6.89 31.64
C ALA A 593 -5.04 8.04 30.96
N GLU A 594 -6.07 8.57 31.63
CA GLU A 594 -6.86 9.72 31.14
C GLU A 594 -6.03 11.01 31.03
N ASP A 595 -4.95 11.13 31.80
CA ASP A 595 -4.00 12.24 31.76
C ASP A 595 -2.81 11.96 30.82
N ASP A 596 -2.94 10.97 29.93
CA ASP A 596 -1.93 10.50 28.98
C ASP A 596 -0.64 9.97 29.62
N THR A 597 -0.65 9.71 30.93
CA THR A 597 0.48 9.05 31.60
C THR A 597 0.60 7.59 31.17
N PHE A 598 1.85 7.16 30.95
CA PHE A 598 2.13 5.81 30.46
C PHE A 598 2.00 4.79 31.58
N ARG A 599 1.33 3.68 31.26
CA ARG A 599 1.31 2.48 32.08
C ARG A 599 2.20 1.42 31.44
N ILE A 600 2.31 0.27 32.10
CA ILE A 600 3.26 -0.78 31.74
C ILE A 600 3.09 -1.26 30.29
N GLY A 601 1.86 -1.37 29.79
CA GLY A 601 1.59 -1.73 28.40
C GLY A 601 2.18 -0.73 27.39
N ALA A 602 2.10 0.58 27.66
CA ALA A 602 2.74 1.58 26.79
C ALA A 602 4.26 1.45 26.79
N GLU A 603 4.89 1.13 27.93
CA GLU A 603 6.33 0.88 27.99
C GLU A 603 6.75 -0.39 27.24
N ILE A 604 5.90 -1.42 27.20
CA ILE A 604 6.11 -2.61 26.37
C ILE A 604 6.04 -2.24 24.88
N LEU A 605 5.00 -1.52 24.45
CA LEU A 605 4.78 -1.16 23.04
C LEU A 605 5.94 -0.38 22.42
N ARG A 606 6.61 0.46 23.20
CA ARG A 606 7.77 1.25 22.73
C ARG A 606 8.93 0.39 22.22
N ARG A 607 8.99 -0.89 22.61
CA ARG A 607 10.06 -1.85 22.28
C ARG A 607 9.64 -2.90 21.26
N LEU A 608 8.38 -2.85 20.81
CA LEU A 608 7.82 -3.80 19.85
C LEU A 608 7.57 -3.10 18.51
N HIS A 609 7.84 -3.81 17.42
CA HIS A 609 7.59 -3.35 16.05
C HIS A 609 6.79 -4.36 15.20
N ILE A 610 6.46 -5.53 15.76
CA ILE A 610 5.73 -6.60 15.08
C ILE A 610 4.51 -6.95 15.93
N GLU A 611 3.30 -6.78 15.36
CA GLU A 611 2.02 -7.04 16.02
C GLU A 611 1.97 -6.46 17.44
N GLU A 612 2.19 -5.15 17.56
CA GLU A 612 2.61 -4.55 18.83
C GLU A 612 1.59 -4.80 19.95
N LEU A 613 0.29 -4.59 19.68
CA LEU A 613 -0.78 -4.84 20.66
C LEU A 613 -0.92 -6.31 21.02
N LEU A 614 -0.93 -7.20 20.02
CA LEU A 614 -1.10 -8.63 20.27
C LEU A 614 0.05 -9.16 21.12
N VAL A 615 1.29 -8.85 20.75
CA VAL A 615 2.46 -9.30 21.50
C VAL A 615 2.49 -8.70 22.90
N ALA A 616 2.13 -7.43 23.08
CA ALA A 616 2.05 -6.80 24.39
C ALA A 616 1.02 -7.50 25.30
N GLU A 617 -0.18 -7.79 24.79
CA GLU A 617 -1.20 -8.56 25.52
C GLU A 617 -0.71 -9.97 25.86
N MET A 618 -0.04 -10.65 24.92
CA MET A 618 0.51 -11.98 25.18
C MET A 618 1.58 -11.98 26.28
N ILE A 619 2.37 -10.91 26.41
CA ILE A 619 3.32 -10.71 27.51
C ILE A 619 2.57 -10.45 28.83
N LEU A 620 1.57 -9.55 28.81
CA LEU A 620 0.81 -9.18 30.01
C LEU A 620 -0.05 -10.32 30.58
N GLU A 621 -0.62 -11.16 29.72
CA GLU A 621 -1.34 -12.39 30.08
C GLU A 621 -0.41 -13.53 30.52
N GLY A 622 0.91 -13.30 30.52
CA GLY A 622 1.91 -14.30 30.90
C GLY A 622 1.91 -15.53 29.98
N LEU A 623 1.52 -15.37 28.70
CA LEU A 623 1.48 -16.51 27.78
C LEU A 623 2.89 -17.08 27.59
N PHE A 624 3.87 -16.22 27.36
CA PHE A 624 5.26 -16.63 27.11
C PHE A 624 5.90 -17.31 28.33
N ASP A 625 5.49 -16.95 29.54
CA ASP A 625 6.02 -17.56 30.77
C ASP A 625 5.53 -19.01 30.99
N ARG A 626 4.45 -19.41 30.30
CA ARG A 626 3.89 -20.76 30.34
C ARG A 626 4.49 -21.70 29.30
N LEU A 627 5.21 -21.17 28.30
CA LEU A 627 5.73 -21.95 27.18
C LEU A 627 7.15 -22.41 27.46
N ASN A 628 7.46 -23.64 27.07
CA ASN A 628 8.86 -24.06 26.97
C ASN A 628 9.53 -23.43 25.72
N PRO A 629 10.88 -23.46 25.63
CA PRO A 629 11.58 -22.80 24.54
C PRO A 629 11.19 -23.25 23.11
N LEU A 630 10.77 -24.51 22.94
CA LEU A 630 10.36 -25.05 21.63
C LEU A 630 8.95 -24.60 21.25
N GLU A 631 8.01 -24.61 22.20
CA GLU A 631 6.65 -24.10 22.01
C GLU A 631 6.67 -22.59 21.75
N MET A 632 7.54 -21.87 22.45
CA MET A 632 7.76 -20.45 22.23
C MET A 632 8.27 -20.18 20.80
N ALA A 633 9.24 -20.94 20.30
CA ALA A 633 9.68 -20.85 18.90
C ALA A 633 8.54 -21.13 17.90
N ALA A 634 7.71 -22.13 18.18
CA ALA A 634 6.54 -22.49 17.37
C ALA A 634 5.49 -21.37 17.33
N LEU A 635 5.32 -20.63 18.43
CA LEU A 635 4.40 -19.50 18.48
C LEU A 635 4.96 -18.27 17.77
N LEU A 636 6.21 -17.89 18.06
CA LEU A 636 6.84 -16.69 17.51
C LEU A 636 6.90 -16.68 15.99
N ILE A 637 7.11 -17.83 15.35
CA ILE A 637 7.13 -17.94 13.88
C ILE A 637 5.76 -17.69 13.24
N CYS A 638 4.67 -17.77 14.01
CA CYS A 638 3.30 -17.56 13.52
C CYS A 638 2.87 -16.08 13.55
N VAL A 639 3.49 -15.25 14.39
CA VAL A 639 3.07 -13.87 14.66
C VAL A 639 3.53 -12.92 13.54
N GLY A 640 2.69 -11.95 13.16
CA GLY A 640 3.01 -10.93 12.15
C GLY A 640 2.93 -11.44 10.71
N ARG A 641 2.08 -12.45 10.49
CA ARG A 641 1.90 -13.10 9.19
C ARG A 641 0.43 -13.23 8.84
N ASP A 642 0.12 -12.93 7.59
CA ASP A 642 -1.25 -13.06 7.11
C ASP A 642 -1.75 -14.51 7.28
N PRO A 643 -2.95 -14.70 7.82
CA PRO A 643 -3.51 -16.02 8.05
C PRO A 643 -3.70 -16.75 6.70
N GLU A 644 -3.33 -18.04 6.67
CA GLU A 644 -3.59 -18.86 5.49
C GLU A 644 -5.08 -19.09 5.27
N ARG A 645 -5.49 -19.14 4.00
CA ARG A 645 -6.87 -19.48 3.62
C ARG A 645 -7.24 -20.90 4.06
N ASN A 646 -6.27 -21.80 4.05
CA ASN A 646 -6.42 -23.15 4.57
C ASN A 646 -6.04 -23.12 6.05
N ARG A 647 -7.02 -23.27 6.95
CA ARG A 647 -6.82 -23.25 8.41
C ARG A 647 -6.07 -24.50 8.88
N ILE A 648 -4.78 -24.60 8.58
CA ILE A 648 -3.90 -25.66 9.07
C ILE A 648 -3.78 -25.51 10.58
N LYS A 649 -4.05 -26.60 11.30
CA LYS A 649 -4.00 -26.63 12.76
C LYS A 649 -2.69 -27.27 13.20
N PRO A 650 -1.84 -26.57 13.98
CA PRO A 650 -0.59 -27.11 14.45
C PRO A 650 -0.85 -28.22 15.47
N ARG A 651 0.11 -29.14 15.53
CA ARG A 651 0.11 -30.30 16.43
C ARG A 651 0.92 -30.03 17.70
N VAL A 652 1.92 -29.15 17.60
CA VAL A 652 2.88 -28.87 18.67
C VAL A 652 2.38 -27.85 19.71
N LEU A 653 1.36 -27.06 19.36
CA LEU A 653 0.76 -26.08 20.26
C LEU A 653 -0.58 -26.56 20.81
N ASP A 654 -0.75 -26.42 22.13
CA ASP A 654 -1.98 -26.77 22.82
C ASP A 654 -3.20 -26.05 22.21
N LYS A 655 -4.35 -26.73 22.25
CA LYS A 655 -5.59 -26.19 21.69
C LYS A 655 -6.16 -25.07 22.55
N GLY A 656 -6.01 -25.14 23.88
CA GLY A 656 -6.42 -24.10 24.82
C GLY A 656 -5.62 -22.82 24.59
N LEU A 657 -4.29 -22.92 24.55
CA LEU A 657 -3.41 -21.78 24.25
C LEU A 657 -3.79 -21.07 22.94
N ARG A 658 -4.01 -21.84 21.87
CA ARG A 658 -4.44 -21.26 20.58
C ARG A 658 -5.77 -20.54 20.68
N ARG A 659 -6.70 -21.09 21.47
CA ARG A 659 -8.01 -20.47 21.66
C ARG A 659 -7.88 -19.16 22.44
N GLU A 660 -7.06 -19.13 23.48
CA GLU A 660 -6.75 -17.90 24.23
C GLU A 660 -6.19 -16.81 23.29
N ILE A 661 -5.26 -17.17 22.39
CA ILE A 661 -4.70 -16.22 21.41
C ILE A 661 -5.75 -15.79 20.36
N GLU A 662 -6.57 -16.71 19.85
CA GLU A 662 -7.66 -16.37 18.93
C GLU A 662 -8.68 -15.43 19.59
N ASP A 663 -9.01 -15.65 20.86
CA ASP A 663 -9.93 -14.79 21.61
C ASP A 663 -9.31 -13.40 21.88
N LEU A 664 -7.99 -13.31 22.13
CA LEU A 664 -7.26 -12.03 22.18
C LEU A 664 -7.29 -11.30 20.83
N VAL A 665 -7.07 -12.02 19.73
CA VAL A 665 -7.16 -11.45 18.37
C VAL A 665 -8.57 -10.90 18.12
N ASP A 666 -9.62 -11.67 18.43
CA ASP A 666 -11.00 -11.24 18.27
C ASP A 666 -11.32 -9.99 19.13
N TYR A 667 -10.78 -9.93 20.36
CA TYR A 667 -10.90 -8.76 21.23
C TYR A 667 -10.25 -7.50 20.62
N LEU A 668 -9.00 -7.62 20.16
CA LEU A 668 -8.25 -6.51 19.55
C LEU A 668 -8.92 -6.02 18.27
N VAL A 669 -9.32 -6.94 17.38
CA VAL A 669 -10.06 -6.62 16.15
C VAL A 669 -11.35 -5.88 16.49
N GLY A 670 -12.11 -6.35 17.48
CA GLY A 670 -13.33 -5.69 17.92
C GLY A 670 -13.09 -4.29 18.50
N LEU A 671 -11.97 -4.08 19.20
CA LEU A 671 -11.60 -2.81 19.79
C LEU A 671 -11.19 -1.78 18.71
N GLU A 672 -10.35 -2.20 17.76
CA GLU A 672 -9.93 -1.38 16.62
C GLU A 672 -11.10 -1.03 15.70
N GLU A 673 -12.02 -1.96 15.44
CA GLU A 673 -13.22 -1.69 14.65
C GLU A 673 -14.09 -0.60 15.29
N ARG A 674 -14.20 -0.57 16.63
CA ARG A 674 -14.99 0.45 17.36
C ARG A 674 -14.38 1.85 17.28
N HIS A 675 -13.05 1.97 17.38
CA HIS A 675 -12.36 3.26 17.49
C HIS A 675 -11.77 3.77 16.16
N LEU A 676 -11.42 2.87 15.24
CA LEU A 676 -10.73 3.17 13.97
C LEU A 676 -11.57 2.82 12.73
N GLY A 677 -12.57 1.94 12.87
CA GLY A 677 -13.39 1.47 11.74
C GLY A 677 -12.68 0.45 10.83
N GLY A 678 -11.67 -0.23 11.37
CA GLY A 678 -10.95 -1.31 10.70
C GLY A 678 -9.89 -1.89 11.62
N ALA A 679 -9.65 -3.19 11.52
CA ALA A 679 -8.59 -3.87 12.26
C ALA A 679 -7.24 -3.83 11.51
N GLU A 680 -6.19 -3.55 12.27
CA GLU A 680 -4.80 -3.50 11.82
C GLU A 680 -3.95 -4.59 12.51
N SER A 681 -4.34 -4.97 13.73
CA SER A 681 -3.69 -5.97 14.56
C SER A 681 -4.32 -7.37 14.39
N GLY A 682 -3.63 -8.40 14.89
CA GLY A 682 -4.17 -9.75 15.03
C GLY A 682 -3.73 -10.73 13.94
N LYS A 683 -2.59 -10.47 13.28
CA LYS A 683 -2.09 -11.35 12.21
C LYS A 683 -1.33 -12.54 12.79
N VAL A 684 -1.98 -13.71 12.77
CA VAL A 684 -1.39 -14.98 13.18
C VAL A 684 -1.57 -16.04 12.09
N ASN A 685 -0.47 -16.65 11.67
CA ASN A 685 -0.49 -17.75 10.71
C ASN A 685 0.02 -19.06 11.32
N TRP A 686 -0.92 -19.90 11.72
CA TRP A 686 -0.66 -21.17 12.38
C TRP A 686 0.03 -22.24 11.52
N SER A 687 0.14 -22.07 10.20
CA SER A 687 0.76 -23.08 9.31
C SER A 687 2.26 -23.24 9.56
N PHE A 688 2.91 -22.25 10.16
CA PHE A 688 4.35 -22.27 10.45
C PHE A 688 4.71 -22.90 11.80
N ALA A 689 3.75 -23.13 12.70
CA ALA A 689 4.04 -23.51 14.08
C ALA A 689 4.85 -24.82 14.19
N ASP A 690 4.40 -25.87 13.51
CA ASP A 690 5.09 -27.17 13.52
C ASP A 690 6.50 -27.06 12.91
N ALA A 691 6.68 -26.19 11.89
CA ALA A 691 7.98 -25.93 11.27
C ALA A 691 8.95 -25.19 12.22
N GLY A 692 8.47 -24.18 12.95
CA GLY A 692 9.27 -23.47 13.95
C GLY A 692 9.68 -24.36 15.12
N PHE A 693 8.79 -25.26 15.56
CA PHE A 693 9.10 -26.26 16.58
C PHE A 693 10.20 -27.22 16.13
N MET A 694 10.06 -27.83 14.95
CA MET A 694 11.08 -28.72 14.39
C MET A 694 12.43 -28.01 14.22
N TRP A 695 12.41 -26.75 13.78
CA TRP A 695 13.61 -25.94 13.71
C TRP A 695 14.28 -25.76 15.07
N ALA A 696 13.54 -25.37 16.12
CA ALA A 696 14.12 -25.20 17.45
C ALA A 696 14.61 -26.53 18.08
N GLN A 697 14.10 -27.67 17.61
CA GLN A 697 14.57 -29.00 18.00
C GLN A 697 15.91 -29.43 17.36
N GLY A 698 16.37 -28.74 16.32
CA GLY A 698 17.59 -29.11 15.61
C GLY A 698 17.37 -29.83 14.28
N GLU A 699 16.13 -29.94 13.79
CA GLU A 699 15.84 -30.57 12.49
C GLU A 699 16.50 -29.83 11.32
N THR A 700 16.72 -30.55 10.22
CA THR A 700 17.35 -29.99 9.01
C THR A 700 16.36 -29.15 8.20
N LEU A 701 16.84 -28.05 7.60
CA LEU A 701 16.01 -27.16 6.77
C LEU A 701 15.30 -27.93 5.63
N SER A 702 16.02 -28.83 4.98
CA SER A 702 15.48 -29.65 3.88
C SER A 702 14.32 -30.53 4.32
N HIS A 703 14.43 -31.17 5.48
CA HIS A 703 13.38 -32.05 5.99
C HIS A 703 12.11 -31.27 6.35
N ILE A 704 12.26 -30.08 6.95
CA ILE A 704 11.13 -29.22 7.30
C ILE A 704 10.42 -28.73 6.03
N VAL A 705 11.18 -28.21 5.06
CA VAL A 705 10.64 -27.71 3.78
C VAL A 705 9.88 -28.80 3.01
N GLU A 706 10.42 -30.01 2.97
CA GLU A 706 9.77 -31.14 2.28
C GLU A 706 8.52 -31.64 3.03
N SER A 707 8.54 -31.58 4.38
CA SER A 707 7.42 -32.05 5.22
C SER A 707 6.19 -31.13 5.18
N PHE A 708 6.39 -29.81 5.06
CA PHE A 708 5.31 -28.82 5.09
C PHE A 708 5.01 -28.18 3.72
N GLU A 709 5.73 -28.56 2.67
CA GLU A 709 5.63 -27.97 1.32
C GLU A 709 5.79 -26.44 1.30
N ILE A 710 6.60 -25.90 2.23
CA ILE A 710 6.89 -24.46 2.36
C ILE A 710 8.18 -24.16 1.60
N TYR A 711 8.26 -22.99 0.95
CA TYR A 711 9.51 -22.54 0.35
C TYR A 711 10.59 -22.24 1.39
N GLU A 712 11.81 -22.65 1.11
CA GLU A 712 12.94 -22.49 2.03
C GLU A 712 13.20 -21.02 2.40
N GLY A 713 13.07 -20.09 1.45
CA GLY A 713 13.22 -18.66 1.72
C GLY A 713 12.06 -18.06 2.52
N ASP A 714 10.84 -18.59 2.39
CA ASP A 714 9.69 -18.15 3.19
C ASP A 714 9.84 -18.60 4.65
N LEU A 715 10.31 -19.83 4.86
CA LEU A 715 10.66 -20.35 6.17
C LEU A 715 11.82 -19.58 6.80
N ILE A 716 12.90 -19.33 6.07
CA ILE A 716 14.03 -18.51 6.57
C ILE A 716 13.56 -17.09 6.93
N SER A 717 12.70 -16.47 6.11
CA SER A 717 12.12 -15.17 6.44
C SER A 717 11.26 -15.22 7.70
N ALA A 718 10.55 -16.33 7.93
CA ALA A 718 9.75 -16.56 9.14
C ALA A 718 10.61 -16.68 10.38
N LEU A 719 11.65 -17.50 10.29
CA LEU A 719 12.60 -17.71 11.38
C LEU A 719 13.33 -16.43 11.75
N ARG A 720 13.66 -15.57 10.78
CA ARG A 720 14.27 -14.26 11.08
C ARG A 720 13.30 -13.30 11.75
N GLN A 721 12.06 -13.21 11.28
CA GLN A 721 11.03 -12.39 11.93
C GLN A 721 10.77 -12.89 13.36
N ALA A 722 10.71 -14.21 13.55
CA ALA A 722 10.57 -14.84 14.86
C ALA A 722 11.77 -14.53 15.77
N LEU A 723 13.00 -14.57 15.24
CA LEU A 723 14.22 -14.24 15.97
C LEU A 723 14.29 -12.75 16.33
N ASP A 724 13.90 -11.86 15.42
CA ASP A 724 13.78 -10.42 15.68
C ASP A 724 12.74 -10.13 16.75
N LEU A 725 11.54 -10.72 16.63
CA LEU A 725 10.50 -10.63 17.65
C LEU A 725 10.98 -11.19 18.99
N ALA A 726 11.70 -12.31 19.01
CA ALA A 726 12.25 -12.87 20.23
C ALA A 726 13.24 -11.92 20.91
N LYS A 727 14.08 -11.24 20.12
CA LYS A 727 15.02 -10.21 20.61
C LYS A 727 14.28 -8.99 21.16
N GLN A 728 13.21 -8.55 20.50
CA GLN A 728 12.34 -7.46 20.99
C GLN A 728 11.68 -7.84 22.32
N ILE A 729 11.12 -9.05 22.43
CA ILE A 729 10.53 -9.57 23.68
C ILE A 729 11.60 -9.67 24.77
N LYS A 730 12.79 -10.19 24.47
CA LYS A 730 13.91 -10.20 25.43
C LYS A 730 14.29 -8.80 25.89
N ARG A 731 14.28 -7.80 25.00
CA ARG A 731 14.50 -6.38 25.36
C ARG A 731 13.43 -5.88 26.33
N VAL A 732 12.16 -6.25 26.12
CA VAL A 732 11.07 -5.97 27.07
C VAL A 732 11.37 -6.58 28.45
N TYR A 733 11.71 -7.87 28.52
CA TYR A 733 12.05 -8.54 29.78
C TYR A 733 13.24 -7.91 30.51
N ILE A 734 14.19 -7.31 29.79
CA ILE A 734 15.38 -6.67 30.37
C ILE A 734 15.08 -5.25 30.86
N GLU A 735 14.40 -4.45 30.04
CA GLU A 735 14.29 -3.01 30.25
C GLU A 735 13.03 -2.60 31.01
N VAL A 736 11.96 -3.40 30.97
CA VAL A 736 10.70 -3.09 31.66
C VAL A 736 10.73 -3.71 33.07
N PRO A 737 10.59 -2.91 34.14
CA PRO A 737 10.64 -3.41 35.51
C PRO A 737 9.60 -4.50 35.81
N GLY A 738 10.00 -5.54 36.56
CA GLY A 738 9.13 -6.63 37.02
C GLY A 738 9.02 -7.83 36.08
N PHE A 739 9.55 -7.74 34.84
CA PHE A 739 9.54 -8.87 33.91
C PHE A 739 10.77 -9.76 34.05
N ARG A 740 11.91 -9.21 34.47
CA ARG A 740 13.18 -9.94 34.53
C ARG A 740 13.16 -11.16 35.47
N GLU A 741 12.29 -11.16 36.48
CA GLU A 741 12.11 -12.30 37.40
C GLU A 741 11.15 -13.39 36.88
N MET A 742 10.50 -13.19 35.72
CA MET A 742 9.55 -14.15 35.18
C MET A 742 10.25 -15.28 34.41
N ASN A 743 9.63 -16.49 34.42
CA ASN A 743 10.17 -17.67 33.74
C ASN A 743 10.43 -17.45 32.24
N GLY A 744 9.61 -16.62 31.58
CA GLY A 744 9.76 -16.31 30.17
C GLY A 744 11.08 -15.64 29.82
N PHE A 745 11.76 -14.97 30.77
CA PHE A 745 13.06 -14.34 30.53
C PHE A 745 14.18 -15.37 30.24
N GLU A 746 14.23 -16.46 30.99
CA GLU A 746 15.20 -17.53 30.72
C GLU A 746 14.81 -18.31 29.46
N HIS A 747 13.53 -18.62 29.31
CA HIS A 747 13.03 -19.36 28.15
C HIS A 747 13.23 -18.60 26.84
N ILE A 748 13.01 -17.27 26.80
CA ILE A 748 13.23 -16.49 25.57
C ILE A 748 14.71 -16.45 25.18
N ALA A 749 15.63 -16.45 26.15
CA ALA A 749 17.05 -16.54 25.86
C ALA A 749 17.41 -17.89 25.23
N GLU A 750 16.92 -19.00 25.79
CA GLU A 750 17.11 -20.33 25.21
C GLU A 750 16.43 -20.47 23.83
N THR A 751 15.22 -19.90 23.66
CA THR A 751 14.52 -19.86 22.37
C THR A 751 15.33 -19.14 21.31
N ILE A 752 15.95 -18.00 21.64
CA ILE A 752 16.85 -17.27 20.73
C ILE A 752 18.00 -18.18 20.32
N ASP A 753 18.68 -18.82 21.27
CA ASP A 753 19.83 -19.70 21.00
C ASP A 753 19.43 -20.90 20.11
N ARG A 754 18.22 -21.45 20.30
CA ARG A 754 17.69 -22.56 19.49
C ARG A 754 17.24 -22.14 18.08
N LEU A 755 16.67 -20.95 17.96
CA LEU A 755 16.28 -20.38 16.67
C LEU A 755 17.52 -19.98 15.86
N GLU A 756 18.55 -19.48 16.52
CA GLU A 756 19.70 -18.90 15.87
C GLU A 756 20.66 -19.97 15.33
N ARG A 757 20.79 -20.00 14.00
CA ARG A 757 21.76 -20.84 13.29
C ARG A 757 22.57 -19.99 12.30
N PRO A 758 23.79 -20.42 11.89
CA PRO A 758 24.64 -19.65 10.97
C PRO A 758 23.91 -19.18 9.72
N ILE A 759 23.07 -20.04 9.15
CA ILE A 759 22.28 -19.71 7.96
C ILE A 759 21.32 -18.53 8.14
N LEU A 760 20.94 -18.15 9.37
CA LEU A 760 20.12 -16.95 9.62
C LEU A 760 20.95 -15.66 9.70
N ARG A 761 22.26 -15.77 9.97
CA ARG A 761 23.20 -14.64 10.11
C ARG A 761 23.94 -14.31 8.81
N GLU A 762 24.20 -15.29 7.94
CA GLU A 762 25.15 -15.19 6.81
C GLU A 762 24.69 -14.38 5.58
N PHE A 763 23.68 -13.53 5.70
CA PHE A 763 23.09 -12.81 4.57
C PHE A 763 23.80 -11.52 4.17
N SER A 764 24.93 -11.25 4.82
CA SER A 764 25.68 -9.99 4.76
C SER A 764 26.94 -10.03 3.89
N LEU A 765 27.50 -11.21 3.62
CA LEU A 765 28.76 -11.37 2.88
C LEU A 765 28.56 -11.28 1.37
#